data_AF-A0A1V5YTA9-F1
#
_entry.id   AF-A0A1V5YTA9-F1
#
_cell.length_a   1.000
_cell.length_b   1.000
_cell.length_c   1.000
_cell.angle_alpha   90.00
_cell.angle_beta   90.00
_cell.angle_gamma   90.00
#
_symmetry.space_group_name_H-M   'P 1'
#
loop_
_entity.id
_entity.type
_entity.pdbx_description
1 polymer ?
#
loop_
_entity_poly.entity_id
_entity_poly.type
_entity_poly.pdbx_seq_one_letter_code
_entity_poly.pdbx_strand_id
1 'polypeptide(L)'
;MGQSAPPPTGISGSLQVINSIVDNDHDFNQLGSSVTATYSAIYGETLVPGTGNQIIPEDTIFQDQLAAPAEVFSYYLSPTTSLVNAGNQVVGIPTRDINGNPRQYNGSLDIGPVEYSIIFNRGDGNWNAPGKWNIDRIPHQHDVVTVIDESTVNITDAVCKSIIEIGEQGKVTVTPANQLDVKTTISNTHVDRLHIKASSENPNGTLIFQNLASNPVSATVEMYSMAYIDSILPDGDTDKLNWQYFGIPLRTLVAAPTFGGAYVRKFNETSGEYSKWEELAGTDTLVSFRGYEVVQPEAKTYVFQGILENGDITVPLSKSVVDYYSGQHVLANPYTAAIKVSDMTFGSNTEATVYIYHSGSYADWNVDKTHGRLGTGRGQYLAVPKNTAGEILPGGIPSMQGFVVRATANSGSVTIPYSSHTRNVSAQRVKSQEDCVLPHLTVQLHGNNTMDQVWLFHEPSSSKFFDNGWDGYKIINSNSASAAIYANEPAGDLQVNTINDFSNINLHFKEGIDEAYTIKIINKNVGELYPSLYLIDLYENKVTAIQSDTTYYSFTKGYANKSNNRFRITTNSEFDIVSNQLIHIYSTDQYHVVVQNLTEKNGHCAVYDISGRLLQQHVLQAGKYTSFDLDNYVGIVLVRAIAGNAVETGKLLIRR
;
A
#
# COMPACT_ATOMS: atom_id res chain seq x y z
N MET A 1 79.99 31.79 11.30
CA MET A 1 79.71 30.67 12.22
C MET A 1 78.45 31.03 12.98
N GLY A 2 77.27 30.71 12.42
CA GLY A 2 76.00 30.82 13.14
C GLY A 2 75.80 29.53 13.93
N GLN A 3 75.60 29.62 15.23
CA GLN A 3 75.20 28.47 16.05
C GLN A 3 73.79 28.03 15.59
N SER A 4 73.67 26.78 15.13
CA SER A 4 72.37 26.14 14.96
C SER A 4 71.69 26.03 16.32
N ALA A 5 70.41 26.37 16.37
CA ALA A 5 69.59 26.14 17.56
C ALA A 5 69.65 24.64 17.93
N PRO A 6 69.77 24.28 19.22
CA PRO A 6 69.72 22.88 19.62
C PRO A 6 68.36 22.28 19.22
N PRO A 7 68.32 21.00 18.80
CA PRO A 7 67.07 20.33 18.47
C PRO A 7 66.11 20.38 19.69
N PRO A 8 64.80 20.43 19.47
CA PRO A 8 63.81 20.46 20.55
C PRO A 8 64.02 19.26 21.48
N THR A 9 63.98 19.51 22.78
CA THR A 9 63.98 18.45 23.80
C THR A 9 62.73 17.59 23.67
N GLY A 10 62.90 16.27 23.67
CA GLY A 10 61.82 15.31 23.56
C GLY A 10 60.69 15.47 24.55
N ILE A 11 59.54 14.93 24.17
CA ILE A 11 58.38 14.85 25.03
C ILE A 11 58.76 14.02 26.26
N SER A 12 58.68 14.63 27.44
CA SER A 12 59.02 14.01 28.72
C SER A 12 57.92 14.29 29.75
N GLY A 13 57.68 13.34 30.66
CA GLY A 13 56.60 13.42 31.64
C GLY A 13 55.83 12.09 31.74
N SER A 14 54.66 12.11 32.39
CA SER A 14 53.82 10.93 32.65
C SER A 14 52.99 10.49 31.43
N LEU A 15 53.54 10.60 30.23
CA LEU A 15 52.87 10.18 29.01
C LEU A 15 52.93 8.65 28.88
N GLN A 16 51.76 8.03 28.75
CA GLN A 16 51.62 6.61 28.44
C GLN A 16 51.01 6.45 27.05
N VAL A 17 51.68 5.69 26.20
CA VAL A 17 51.24 5.41 24.83
C VAL A 17 50.84 3.94 24.74
N ILE A 18 49.59 3.65 24.36
CA ILE A 18 49.05 2.28 24.39
C ILE A 18 48.41 1.96 23.04
N ASN A 19 48.69 0.80 22.45
CA ASN A 19 48.10 0.32 21.18
C ASN A 19 48.21 1.33 20.02
N SER A 20 49.35 2.01 19.88
CA SER A 20 49.55 3.09 18.90
C SER A 20 50.71 2.80 17.96
N ILE A 21 50.72 3.44 16.79
CA ILE A 21 51.94 3.58 15.98
C ILE A 21 52.66 4.83 16.46
N VAL A 22 53.94 4.68 16.79
CA VAL A 22 54.78 5.75 17.34
C VAL A 22 55.94 5.98 16.40
N ASP A 23 55.96 7.16 15.78
CA ASP A 23 57.11 7.62 15.01
C ASP A 23 58.20 8.08 15.99
N ASN A 24 59.37 7.43 15.96
CA ASN A 24 60.48 7.67 16.87
C ASN A 24 61.81 7.66 16.09
N ASP A 25 61.94 8.64 15.20
CA ASP A 25 63.12 8.92 14.38
C ASP A 25 64.34 9.28 15.25
N HIS A 26 65.47 8.63 15.01
CA HIS A 26 66.73 8.82 15.73
C HIS A 26 67.38 10.20 15.55
N ASP A 27 67.04 10.94 14.50
CA ASP A 27 67.58 12.29 14.26
C ASP A 27 67.03 13.33 15.26
N PHE A 28 66.00 12.95 16.02
CA PHE A 28 65.38 13.78 17.04
C PHE A 28 65.21 12.98 18.32
N ASN A 29 65.62 13.50 19.48
CA ASN A 29 65.26 12.91 20.78
C ASN A 29 63.76 13.15 21.02
N GLN A 30 62.84 12.46 20.34
CA GLN A 30 61.40 12.78 20.35
C GLN A 30 60.70 12.26 21.61
N LEU A 31 61.16 11.14 22.17
CA LEU A 31 60.65 10.55 23.40
C LEU A 31 61.72 10.58 24.51
N GLY A 32 61.40 11.23 25.62
CA GLY A 32 62.20 11.20 26.82
C GLY A 32 62.11 9.84 27.54
N SER A 33 63.13 9.51 28.34
CA SER A 33 63.24 8.25 29.10
C SER A 33 62.11 7.99 30.11
N SER A 34 61.25 8.98 30.38
CA SER A 34 60.07 8.89 31.22
C SER A 34 58.78 8.49 30.49
N VAL A 35 58.78 8.46 29.15
CA VAL A 35 57.63 8.01 28.35
C VAL A 35 57.64 6.49 28.30
N THR A 36 56.47 5.88 28.55
CA THR A 36 56.29 4.43 28.46
C THR A 36 55.31 4.08 27.35
N ALA A 37 55.69 3.16 26.48
CA ALA A 37 54.83 2.63 25.43
C ALA A 37 54.44 1.19 25.77
N THR A 38 53.19 0.79 25.55
CA THR A 38 52.72 -0.57 25.83
C THR A 38 51.87 -1.06 24.66
N TYR A 39 52.20 -2.22 24.09
CA TYR A 39 51.52 -2.83 22.96
C TYR A 39 51.49 -1.95 21.69
N SER A 40 52.53 -1.14 21.48
CA SER A 40 52.63 -0.16 20.39
C SER A 40 53.66 -0.56 19.35
N ALA A 41 53.44 -0.18 18.09
CA ALA A 41 54.40 -0.39 17.01
C ALA A 41 55.26 0.88 16.85
N ILE A 42 56.57 0.73 17.01
CA ILE A 42 57.54 1.83 17.09
C ILE A 42 58.30 1.89 15.78
N TYR A 43 58.11 2.95 15.00
CA TYR A 43 58.86 3.22 13.78
C TYR A 43 60.21 3.85 14.13
N GLY A 44 61.30 3.16 13.78
CA GLY A 44 62.67 3.50 14.18
C GLY A 44 63.52 2.24 14.49
N GLU A 45 64.78 2.40 14.89
CA GLU A 45 65.66 1.25 15.20
C GLU A 45 65.64 0.81 16.67
N THR A 46 65.12 1.65 17.59
CA THR A 46 65.16 1.38 19.04
C THR A 46 63.78 1.18 19.64
N LEU A 47 63.62 0.06 20.36
CA LEU A 47 62.38 -0.28 21.05
C LEU A 47 62.18 0.66 22.26
N VAL A 48 61.06 1.37 22.30
CA VAL A 48 60.68 2.19 23.46
C VAL A 48 60.35 1.28 24.66
N PRO A 49 60.82 1.59 25.88
CA PRO A 49 60.55 0.78 27.08
C PRO A 49 59.05 0.57 27.35
N GLY A 50 58.69 -0.71 27.57
CA GLY A 50 57.39 -1.14 28.05
C GLY A 50 56.97 -2.50 27.48
N THR A 51 55.74 -2.93 27.74
CA THR A 51 55.31 -4.32 27.48
C THR A 51 54.71 -4.45 26.09
N GLY A 52 55.17 -5.43 25.30
CA GLY A 52 54.50 -5.83 24.05
C GLY A 52 54.69 -4.91 22.84
N ASN A 53 55.65 -3.99 22.89
CA ASN A 53 55.97 -3.14 21.73
C ASN A 53 56.70 -3.94 20.63
N GLN A 54 56.59 -3.49 19.38
CA GLN A 54 57.33 -4.04 18.25
C GLN A 54 58.01 -2.93 17.45
N ILE A 55 59.20 -3.20 16.91
CA ILE A 55 59.90 -2.28 16.01
C ILE A 55 59.35 -2.43 14.59
N ILE A 56 59.06 -1.31 13.94
CA ILE A 56 58.86 -1.18 12.51
C ILE A 56 60.16 -0.59 11.92
N PRO A 57 60.86 -1.34 11.06
CA PRO A 57 62.11 -0.88 10.42
C PRO A 57 61.95 0.45 9.67
N GLU A 58 62.98 1.30 9.68
CA GLU A 58 62.99 2.65 9.06
C GLU A 58 62.85 2.65 7.53
N ASP A 59 63.03 1.51 6.88
CA ASP A 59 62.77 1.30 5.45
C ASP A 59 61.31 0.87 5.17
N THR A 60 60.49 0.69 6.22
CA THR A 60 59.07 0.35 6.09
C THR A 60 58.28 1.60 5.70
N ILE A 61 58.02 1.73 4.41
CA ILE A 61 57.20 2.83 3.91
C ILE A 61 55.76 2.61 4.38
N PHE A 62 55.25 3.47 5.27
CA PHE A 62 53.81 3.54 5.52
C PHE A 62 53.13 4.02 4.25
N GLN A 63 52.56 3.08 3.50
CA GLN A 63 51.86 3.39 2.26
C GLN A 63 50.36 3.32 2.53
N ASP A 64 49.70 4.48 2.56
CA ASP A 64 48.29 4.53 2.19
C ASP A 64 48.22 4.01 0.75
N GLN A 65 47.55 2.88 0.53
CA GLN A 65 47.46 2.27 -0.80
C GLN A 65 46.44 2.99 -1.69
N LEU A 66 46.46 4.31 -1.66
CA LEU A 66 45.78 5.17 -2.62
C LEU A 66 46.81 6.14 -3.19
N ALA A 67 47.23 5.86 -4.42
CA ALA A 67 47.94 6.81 -5.25
C ALA A 67 47.18 8.15 -5.24
N ALA A 68 47.83 9.20 -4.73
CA ALA A 68 47.50 10.62 -4.85
C ALA A 68 46.04 11.02 -4.59
N PRO A 69 45.72 11.75 -3.49
CA PRO A 69 44.39 12.30 -3.33
C PRO A 69 44.21 13.47 -4.31
N ALA A 70 43.29 13.31 -5.26
CA ALA A 70 42.74 14.46 -5.98
C ALA A 70 41.64 15.15 -5.18
N GLU A 71 40.99 14.49 -4.20
CA GLU A 71 39.84 15.08 -3.50
C GLU A 71 39.80 14.78 -2.01
N VAL A 72 39.42 15.81 -1.26
CA VAL A 72 39.56 15.99 0.18
C VAL A 72 38.28 15.50 0.89
N PHE A 73 38.13 14.20 1.16
CA PHE A 73 37.06 13.72 2.04
C PHE A 73 37.58 12.66 3.01
N SER A 74 37.52 13.00 4.29
CA SER A 74 38.24 12.39 5.42
C SER A 74 37.68 11.04 5.91
N TYR A 75 38.58 10.21 6.44
CA TYR A 75 38.35 8.88 7.03
C TYR A 75 37.85 8.94 8.50
N TYR A 76 37.02 7.98 8.93
CA TYR A 76 36.52 7.87 10.31
C TYR A 76 36.67 6.46 10.90
N LEU A 77 36.93 6.38 12.22
CA LEU A 77 36.96 5.14 13.03
C LEU A 77 35.53 4.64 13.37
N SER A 78 35.27 3.34 13.20
CA SER A 78 33.98 2.71 13.52
C SER A 78 33.77 2.52 15.04
N PRO A 79 32.65 3.00 15.63
CA PRO A 79 32.37 2.83 17.06
C PRO A 79 31.79 1.46 17.46
N THR A 80 31.51 0.57 16.50
CA THR A 80 30.85 -0.74 16.75
C THR A 80 31.73 -1.96 16.45
N THR A 81 33.01 -1.78 16.13
CA THR A 81 33.93 -2.89 15.92
C THR A 81 34.24 -3.62 17.23
N SER A 82 34.38 -4.95 17.20
CA SER A 82 34.89 -5.74 18.33
C SER A 82 36.35 -5.42 18.67
N LEU A 83 37.02 -4.61 17.85
CA LEU A 83 38.39 -4.11 18.07
C LEU A 83 38.43 -2.85 18.95
N VAL A 84 37.29 -2.21 19.23
CA VAL A 84 37.22 -1.14 20.24
C VAL A 84 37.56 -1.77 21.59
N ASN A 85 38.70 -1.41 22.16
CA ASN A 85 39.24 -1.95 23.42
C ASN A 85 39.62 -3.46 23.42
N ALA A 86 39.87 -4.07 22.26
CA ALA A 86 40.41 -5.44 22.21
C ALA A 86 41.91 -5.46 22.54
N GLY A 87 42.24 -5.28 23.82
CA GLY A 87 43.53 -5.68 24.35
C GLY A 87 43.69 -7.19 24.17
N ASN A 88 44.64 -7.59 23.32
CA ASN A 88 45.12 -8.96 23.11
C ASN A 88 44.05 -10.00 22.71
N GLN A 89 44.05 -10.38 21.44
CA GLN A 89 43.97 -11.80 21.08
C GLN A 89 44.96 -12.10 19.96
N VAL A 90 45.83 -13.07 20.22
CA VAL A 90 46.73 -13.76 19.30
C VAL A 90 45.92 -14.56 18.28
N VAL A 91 45.10 -13.90 17.47
CA VAL A 91 44.29 -14.52 16.43
C VAL A 91 44.48 -13.71 15.17
N GLY A 92 44.91 -14.38 14.11
CA GLY A 92 45.24 -13.76 12.83
C GLY A 92 44.23 -12.72 12.40
N ILE A 93 44.77 -11.63 11.84
CA ILE A 93 43.98 -10.62 11.15
C ILE A 93 42.96 -11.36 10.26
N PRO A 94 41.65 -11.13 10.42
CA PRO A 94 40.64 -11.82 9.64
C PRO A 94 41.00 -11.75 8.16
N THR A 95 40.84 -12.85 7.40
CA THR A 95 41.18 -12.82 5.96
C THR A 95 40.35 -11.80 5.18
N ARG A 96 39.26 -11.30 5.78
CA ARG A 96 38.37 -10.29 5.23
C ARG A 96 38.09 -9.13 6.22
N ASP A 97 37.81 -7.93 5.72
CA ASP A 97 37.38 -6.77 6.52
C ASP A 97 35.90 -6.87 6.95
N ILE A 98 35.38 -5.83 7.64
CA ILE A 98 33.98 -5.79 8.10
C ILE A 98 32.96 -5.71 6.94
N ASN A 99 33.42 -5.38 5.73
CA ASN A 99 32.65 -5.35 4.49
C ASN A 99 32.86 -6.61 3.62
N GLY A 100 33.63 -7.60 4.09
CA GLY A 100 33.90 -8.85 3.39
C GLY A 100 35.05 -8.84 2.38
N ASN A 101 35.82 -7.75 2.26
CA ASN A 101 36.94 -7.63 1.32
C ASN A 101 38.21 -8.32 1.83
N PRO A 102 39.02 -9.01 1.00
CA PRO A 102 40.26 -9.64 1.43
C PRO A 102 41.28 -8.64 1.98
N ARG A 103 41.81 -8.85 3.18
CA ARG A 103 42.84 -7.97 3.80
C ARG A 103 44.27 -8.22 3.30
N GLN A 104 44.47 -9.28 2.54
CA GLN A 104 45.71 -9.60 1.87
C GLN A 104 45.50 -9.53 0.36
N TYR A 105 46.20 -8.63 -0.30
CA TYR A 105 46.17 -8.48 -1.76
C TYR A 105 47.57 -8.15 -2.28
N ASN A 106 48.04 -8.91 -3.27
CA ASN A 106 49.32 -8.70 -3.95
C ASN A 106 50.55 -8.58 -3.01
N GLY A 107 50.58 -9.37 -1.93
CA GLY A 107 51.68 -9.36 -0.95
C GLY A 107 51.61 -8.26 0.11
N SER A 108 50.62 -7.37 0.04
CA SER A 108 50.37 -6.31 1.02
C SER A 108 49.28 -6.72 2.03
N LEU A 109 49.43 -6.27 3.27
CA LEU A 109 48.55 -6.57 4.41
C LEU A 109 47.95 -5.27 4.96
N ASP A 110 46.63 -5.14 4.90
CA ASP A 110 45.90 -4.01 5.48
C ASP A 110 45.75 -4.17 7.00
N ILE A 111 46.51 -3.35 7.74
CA ILE A 111 46.55 -3.26 9.21
C ILE A 111 45.79 -2.06 9.76
N GLY A 112 45.12 -1.27 8.90
CA GLY A 112 44.47 -0.01 9.29
C GLY A 112 43.33 -0.21 10.29
N PRO A 113 43.06 0.79 11.15
CA PRO A 113 41.91 0.78 12.05
C PRO A 113 40.60 0.84 11.25
N VAL A 114 40.09 -0.32 10.86
CA VAL A 114 38.75 -0.59 10.29
C VAL A 114 38.18 0.63 9.57
N GLU A 115 38.72 0.92 8.39
CA GLU A 115 38.32 2.05 7.58
C GLU A 115 36.91 1.80 7.03
N TYR A 116 35.98 2.74 7.28
CA TYR A 116 34.83 2.86 6.39
C TYR A 116 35.38 3.43 5.09
N SER A 117 35.54 2.60 4.06
CA SER A 117 35.68 3.14 2.70
C SER A 117 34.42 3.96 2.44
N ILE A 118 34.54 5.27 2.24
CA ILE A 118 33.45 6.07 1.70
C ILE A 118 33.17 5.48 0.31
N ILE A 119 32.02 4.84 0.16
CA ILE A 119 31.65 4.25 -1.13
C ILE A 119 31.05 5.37 -1.96
N PHE A 120 31.69 5.74 -3.05
CA PHE A 120 31.20 6.80 -3.92
C PHE A 120 31.17 6.34 -5.37
N ASN A 121 30.25 6.92 -6.14
CA ASN A 121 30.18 6.65 -7.57
C ASN A 121 31.20 7.51 -8.35
N ARG A 122 31.67 6.98 -9.48
CA ARG A 122 32.63 7.59 -10.41
C ARG A 122 31.90 7.85 -11.72
N GLY A 123 31.74 9.12 -12.07
CA GLY A 123 31.05 9.56 -13.26
C GLY A 123 29.56 9.20 -13.28
N ASP A 124 28.91 9.69 -14.34
CA ASP A 124 27.49 9.44 -14.58
C ASP A 124 27.25 7.98 -14.98
N GLY A 125 26.11 7.41 -14.57
CA GLY A 125 25.71 6.08 -15.02
C GLY A 125 24.74 5.35 -14.12
N ASN A 126 24.63 4.04 -14.28
CA ASN A 126 23.65 3.23 -13.55
C ASN A 126 24.16 2.77 -12.18
N TRP A 127 23.27 2.73 -11.19
CA TRP A 127 23.56 2.22 -9.83
C TRP A 127 24.10 0.78 -9.87
N ASN A 128 23.60 -0.04 -10.80
CA ASN A 128 23.93 -1.47 -10.91
C ASN A 128 25.21 -1.76 -11.71
N ALA A 129 26.02 -0.76 -12.03
CA ALA A 129 27.30 -0.95 -12.70
C ALA A 129 28.45 -1.05 -11.66
N PRO A 130 29.10 -2.21 -11.47
CA PRO A 130 30.18 -2.39 -10.50
C PRO A 130 31.29 -1.35 -10.62
N GLY A 131 31.83 -1.16 -11.83
CA GLY A 131 32.92 -0.22 -12.10
C GLY A 131 32.56 1.26 -11.94
N LYS A 132 31.29 1.56 -11.69
CA LYS A 132 30.86 2.90 -11.30
C LYS A 132 31.22 3.20 -9.86
N TRP A 133 31.30 2.21 -8.98
CA TRP A 133 31.62 2.45 -7.58
C TRP A 133 33.12 2.36 -7.38
N ASN A 134 33.67 3.18 -6.48
CA ASN A 134 35.10 3.18 -6.18
C ASN A 134 35.65 1.81 -5.71
N ILE A 135 34.75 0.98 -5.19
CA ILE A 135 34.99 -0.39 -4.72
C ILE A 135 34.81 -1.48 -5.81
N ASP A 136 34.51 -1.11 -7.06
CA ASP A 136 34.29 -2.01 -8.21
C ASP A 136 33.23 -3.12 -7.95
N ARG A 137 32.23 -2.78 -7.12
CA ARG A 137 31.05 -3.62 -6.83
C ARG A 137 29.83 -2.75 -6.56
N ILE A 138 28.65 -3.32 -6.78
CA ILE A 138 27.37 -2.65 -6.47
C ILE A 138 27.23 -2.52 -4.94
N PRO A 139 26.74 -1.39 -4.40
CA PRO A 139 26.43 -1.25 -3.00
C PRO A 139 25.40 -2.28 -2.54
N HIS A 140 25.58 -2.77 -1.32
CA HIS A 140 24.64 -3.63 -0.61
C HIS A 140 24.12 -2.96 0.67
N GLN A 141 23.20 -3.62 1.36
CA GLN A 141 22.46 -3.08 2.52
C GLN A 141 23.29 -2.62 3.75
N HIS A 142 24.61 -2.82 3.74
CA HIS A 142 25.51 -2.43 4.83
C HIS A 142 26.45 -1.27 4.43
N ASP A 143 26.42 -0.89 3.16
CA ASP A 143 27.29 0.13 2.59
C ASP A 143 26.72 1.53 2.81
N VAL A 144 27.57 2.44 3.28
CA VAL A 144 27.26 3.87 3.35
C VAL A 144 27.84 4.53 2.11
N VAL A 145 26.99 5.21 1.36
CA VAL A 145 27.35 5.77 0.07
C VAL A 145 27.30 7.30 0.04
N THR A 146 28.18 7.89 -0.76
CA THR A 146 28.13 9.28 -1.19
C THR A 146 27.88 9.31 -2.69
N VAL A 147 26.91 10.09 -3.13
CA VAL A 147 26.62 10.23 -4.57
C VAL A 147 27.22 11.53 -5.06
N ILE A 148 28.35 11.48 -5.76
CA ILE A 148 29.07 12.66 -6.26
C ILE A 148 28.75 12.99 -7.72
N ASP A 149 28.37 11.99 -8.51
CA ASP A 149 27.95 12.14 -9.93
C ASP A 149 26.54 11.59 -10.16
N GLU A 150 25.96 11.73 -11.35
CA GLU A 150 24.59 11.26 -11.61
C GLU A 150 24.48 9.74 -11.54
N SER A 151 23.47 9.23 -10.82
CA SER A 151 23.20 7.82 -10.57
C SER A 151 21.77 7.41 -10.86
N THR A 152 21.61 6.60 -11.89
CA THR A 152 20.31 6.07 -12.32
C THR A 152 20.07 4.69 -11.70
N VAL A 153 19.03 4.57 -10.88
CA VAL A 153 18.54 3.30 -10.36
C VAL A 153 17.55 2.72 -11.36
N ASN A 154 17.98 1.65 -12.03
CA ASN A 154 17.26 0.93 -13.09
C ASN A 154 17.13 -0.58 -12.80
N ILE A 155 17.17 -0.94 -11.52
CA ILE A 155 17.00 -2.30 -11.00
C ILE A 155 15.97 -2.32 -9.85
N THR A 156 15.39 -3.47 -9.57
CA THR A 156 14.31 -3.63 -8.59
C THR A 156 14.78 -3.87 -7.15
N ASP A 157 16.08 -4.06 -6.96
CA ASP A 157 16.71 -4.48 -5.71
C ASP A 157 17.93 -3.61 -5.34
N ALA A 158 18.05 -2.40 -5.88
CA ALA A 158 19.11 -1.48 -5.45
C ALA A 158 18.95 -1.16 -3.96
N VAL A 159 20.04 -1.29 -3.22
CA VAL A 159 20.02 -1.18 -1.77
C VAL A 159 21.32 -0.56 -1.24
N CYS A 160 21.21 0.22 -0.17
CA CYS A 160 22.36 0.64 0.63
C CYS A 160 21.96 0.82 2.09
N LYS A 161 22.93 0.95 2.98
CA LYS A 161 22.66 1.28 4.39
C LYS A 161 22.21 2.73 4.52
N SER A 162 22.99 3.65 3.99
CA SER A 162 22.77 5.10 4.12
C SER A 162 23.30 5.83 2.89
N ILE A 163 22.68 6.95 2.53
CA ILE A 163 23.26 7.96 1.64
C ILE A 163 23.64 9.15 2.52
N ILE A 164 24.93 9.36 2.78
CA ILE A 164 25.38 10.42 3.71
C ILE A 164 25.52 11.78 3.04
N GLU A 165 25.56 11.80 1.72
CA GLU A 165 25.58 13.02 0.92
C GLU A 165 25.19 12.71 -0.53
N ILE A 166 24.43 13.62 -1.14
CA ILE A 166 24.35 13.76 -2.59
C ILE A 166 25.01 15.11 -2.92
N GLY A 167 26.22 15.05 -3.48
CA GLY A 167 27.09 16.20 -3.73
C GLY A 167 26.49 17.19 -4.73
N GLU A 168 27.16 18.31 -4.96
CA GLU A 168 26.62 19.38 -5.82
C GLU A 168 26.34 18.94 -7.26
N GLN A 169 27.17 18.05 -7.81
CA GLN A 169 26.98 17.41 -9.13
C GLN A 169 26.24 16.06 -9.03
N GLY A 170 26.02 15.60 -7.79
CA GLY A 170 25.40 14.32 -7.52
C GLY A 170 23.91 14.36 -7.78
N LYS A 171 23.38 13.27 -8.33
CA LYS A 171 21.94 13.10 -8.52
C LYS A 171 21.57 11.63 -8.45
N VAL A 172 20.50 11.30 -7.76
CA VAL A 172 19.94 9.95 -7.76
C VAL A 172 18.60 9.98 -8.49
N THR A 173 18.47 9.21 -9.57
CA THR A 173 17.22 9.08 -10.32
C THR A 173 16.71 7.65 -10.21
N VAL A 174 15.59 7.44 -9.53
CA VAL A 174 14.87 6.16 -9.49
C VAL A 174 13.90 6.12 -10.66
N THR A 175 14.18 5.24 -11.62
CA THR A 175 13.35 5.08 -12.83
C THR A 175 12.06 4.31 -12.55
N PRO A 176 11.04 4.40 -13.43
CA PRO A 176 9.80 3.64 -13.28
C PRO A 176 10.06 2.13 -13.15
N ALA A 177 9.19 1.43 -12.40
CA ALA A 177 9.26 0.01 -12.03
C ALA A 177 10.45 -0.40 -11.14
N ASN A 178 11.40 0.50 -10.87
CA ASN A 178 12.63 0.21 -10.13
C ASN A 178 12.57 0.74 -8.70
N GLN A 179 13.48 0.27 -7.84
CA GLN A 179 13.48 0.57 -6.42
C GLN A 179 14.87 0.90 -5.91
N LEU A 180 14.96 1.90 -5.04
CA LEU A 180 16.08 2.11 -4.14
C LEU A 180 15.60 1.97 -2.68
N ASP A 181 16.21 1.04 -1.94
CA ASP A 181 15.96 0.83 -0.51
C ASP A 181 17.17 1.30 0.31
N VAL A 182 16.99 2.37 1.07
CA VAL A 182 18.00 2.92 1.98
C VAL A 182 17.62 2.55 3.41
N LYS A 183 18.38 1.62 4.01
CA LYS A 183 18.00 0.99 5.28
C LYS A 183 17.94 1.93 6.48
N THR A 184 18.63 3.07 6.42
CA THR A 184 18.71 4.02 7.53
C THR A 184 18.44 5.44 7.05
N THR A 185 19.47 6.21 6.71
CA THR A 185 19.38 7.65 6.49
C THR A 185 19.77 8.05 5.07
N ILE A 186 19.03 8.99 4.51
CA ILE A 186 19.41 9.81 3.37
C ILE A 186 19.66 11.23 3.88
N SER A 187 20.85 11.76 3.66
CA SER A 187 21.18 13.16 3.87
C SER A 187 21.02 13.91 2.56
N ASN A 188 19.83 14.48 2.35
CA ASN A 188 19.56 15.32 1.19
C ASN A 188 18.45 16.33 1.49
N THR A 189 18.79 17.61 1.48
CA THR A 189 17.83 18.72 1.62
C THR A 189 17.50 19.42 0.30
N HIS A 190 18.09 18.96 -0.81
CA HIS A 190 17.95 19.55 -2.15
C HIS A 190 16.95 18.77 -3.01
N VAL A 191 15.91 19.44 -3.50
CA VAL A 191 14.83 18.79 -4.27
C VAL A 191 15.28 18.26 -5.64
N ASP A 192 16.33 18.83 -6.21
CA ASP A 192 16.88 18.54 -7.55
C ASP A 192 17.89 17.38 -7.60
N ARG A 193 18.30 16.89 -6.43
CA ARG A 193 19.32 15.84 -6.30
C ARG A 193 18.77 14.42 -6.12
N LEU A 194 17.48 14.30 -5.82
CA LEU A 194 16.81 13.01 -5.66
C LEU A 194 15.51 13.02 -6.46
N HIS A 195 15.43 12.20 -7.50
CA HIS A 195 14.36 12.20 -8.48
C HIS A 195 13.68 10.83 -8.53
N ILE A 196 12.38 10.79 -8.32
CA ILE A 196 11.55 9.58 -8.44
C ILE A 196 10.65 9.76 -9.66
N LYS A 197 10.85 8.94 -10.68
CA LYS A 197 10.19 9.07 -11.99
C LYS A 197 8.87 8.29 -12.06
N ALA A 198 7.95 8.80 -12.87
CA ALA A 198 6.69 8.12 -13.21
C ALA A 198 6.65 7.72 -14.68
N SER A 199 5.67 6.89 -15.03
CA SER A 199 5.43 6.44 -16.40
C SER A 199 3.94 6.28 -16.67
N SER A 200 3.54 6.41 -17.93
CA SER A 200 2.18 6.09 -18.39
C SER A 200 1.88 4.60 -18.43
N GLU A 201 2.92 3.75 -18.48
CA GLU A 201 2.78 2.31 -18.70
C GLU A 201 3.29 1.47 -17.53
N ASN A 202 4.22 2.02 -16.75
CA ASN A 202 4.94 1.31 -15.70
C ASN A 202 4.62 1.88 -14.31
N PRO A 203 4.75 1.07 -13.24
CA PRO A 203 4.72 1.56 -11.86
C PRO A 203 5.70 2.70 -11.64
N ASN A 204 5.39 3.63 -10.74
CA ASN A 204 6.33 4.70 -10.38
C ASN A 204 7.60 4.12 -9.75
N GLY A 205 8.72 4.83 -9.88
CA GLY A 205 9.93 4.52 -9.12
C GLY A 205 9.65 4.46 -7.62
N THR A 206 10.33 3.58 -6.91
CA THR A 206 10.11 3.35 -5.47
C THR A 206 11.35 3.81 -4.69
N LEU A 207 11.16 4.67 -3.70
CA LEU A 207 12.21 5.00 -2.73
C LEU A 207 11.73 4.64 -1.32
N ILE A 208 12.49 3.82 -0.60
CA ILE A 208 12.20 3.46 0.79
C ILE A 208 13.37 3.95 1.65
N PHE A 209 13.08 4.66 2.75
CA PHE A 209 14.10 5.26 3.62
C PHE A 209 13.60 5.52 5.04
N GLN A 210 14.45 5.41 6.05
CA GLN A 210 14.05 5.38 7.47
C GLN A 210 14.46 6.63 8.26
N ASN A 211 14.51 7.80 7.60
CA ASN A 211 14.88 9.04 8.27
C ASN A 211 13.91 9.38 9.41
N LEU A 212 14.45 9.89 10.52
CA LEU A 212 13.62 10.50 11.55
C LEU A 212 12.94 11.76 11.00
N ALA A 213 11.75 12.10 11.52
CA ALA A 213 11.01 13.27 11.06
C ALA A 213 11.79 14.60 11.18
N SER A 214 12.74 14.67 12.14
CA SER A 214 13.67 15.77 12.37
C SER A 214 14.79 15.90 11.32
N ASN A 215 15.02 14.85 10.52
CA ASN A 215 16.03 14.79 9.46
C ASN A 215 15.32 14.61 8.10
N PRO A 216 14.62 15.63 7.60
CA PRO A 216 13.79 15.51 6.40
C PRO A 216 14.62 15.19 5.15
N VAL A 217 14.00 14.46 4.22
CA VAL A 217 14.56 14.19 2.89
C VAL A 217 13.77 14.98 1.86
N SER A 218 14.45 15.85 1.11
CA SER A 218 13.86 16.58 -0.01
C SER A 218 14.03 15.79 -1.31
N ALA A 219 13.05 15.86 -2.20
CA ALA A 219 13.12 15.22 -3.50
C ALA A 219 12.18 15.87 -4.53
N THR A 220 12.38 15.48 -5.79
CA THR A 220 11.45 15.67 -6.89
C THR A 220 10.75 14.34 -7.19
N VAL A 221 9.43 14.29 -7.14
CA VAL A 221 8.62 13.10 -7.43
C VAL A 221 7.68 13.40 -8.59
N GLU A 222 7.65 12.53 -9.58
CA GLU A 222 6.72 12.61 -10.70
C GLU A 222 5.47 11.78 -10.44
N MET A 223 4.32 12.24 -10.94
CA MET A 223 3.06 11.50 -10.98
C MET A 223 2.46 11.59 -12.38
N TYR A 224 2.31 10.46 -13.05
CA TYR A 224 1.56 10.43 -14.31
C TYR A 224 0.06 10.41 -14.01
N SER A 225 -0.64 11.48 -14.42
CA SER A 225 -2.10 11.56 -14.37
C SER A 225 -2.68 11.25 -15.73
N MET A 226 -3.63 10.34 -15.73
CA MET A 226 -4.41 9.91 -16.89
C MET A 226 -5.84 10.43 -16.86
N ALA A 227 -6.14 11.32 -15.91
CA ALA A 227 -7.30 12.18 -15.98
C ALA A 227 -7.25 13.06 -17.22
N TYR A 228 -8.41 13.39 -17.78
CA TYR A 228 -8.48 14.30 -18.93
C TYR A 228 -9.85 14.98 -19.04
N ILE A 229 -9.90 16.13 -19.74
CA ILE A 229 -11.13 16.81 -20.13
C ILE A 229 -11.37 16.51 -21.60
N ASP A 230 -12.49 15.87 -21.93
CA ASP A 230 -12.90 15.72 -23.32
C ASP A 230 -13.43 17.07 -23.84
N SER A 231 -12.56 17.82 -24.52
CA SER A 231 -12.88 19.16 -25.01
C SER A 231 -13.88 19.17 -26.17
N ILE A 232 -14.15 18.01 -26.78
CA ILE A 232 -15.14 17.86 -27.87
C ILE A 232 -16.56 17.90 -27.30
N LEU A 233 -16.74 17.45 -26.05
CA LEU A 233 -18.04 17.39 -25.41
C LEU A 233 -18.48 18.77 -24.87
N PRO A 234 -19.79 19.09 -24.91
CA PRO A 234 -20.31 20.35 -24.43
C PRO A 234 -20.18 20.47 -22.89
N ASP A 235 -20.17 21.71 -22.39
CA ASP A 235 -20.20 21.95 -20.94
C ASP A 235 -21.49 21.38 -20.34
N GLY A 236 -21.36 20.67 -19.22
CA GLY A 236 -22.47 19.95 -18.58
C GLY A 236 -22.64 18.50 -19.03
N ASP A 237 -21.91 18.04 -20.06
CA ASP A 237 -21.87 16.62 -20.39
C ASP A 237 -21.17 15.82 -19.28
N THR A 238 -21.83 14.77 -18.80
CA THR A 238 -21.33 13.90 -17.73
C THR A 238 -20.11 13.08 -18.11
N ASP A 239 -19.80 12.93 -19.41
CA ASP A 239 -18.58 12.26 -19.91
C ASP A 239 -17.36 13.20 -19.97
N LYS A 240 -17.59 14.52 -19.91
CA LYS A 240 -16.56 15.51 -20.20
C LYS A 240 -15.36 15.45 -19.26
N LEU A 241 -15.61 15.26 -17.96
CA LEU A 241 -14.57 15.33 -16.93
C LEU A 241 -14.23 13.92 -16.46
N ASN A 242 -13.01 13.45 -16.76
CA ASN A 242 -12.52 12.14 -16.35
C ASN A 242 -11.57 12.29 -15.17
N TRP A 243 -12.09 12.08 -13.96
CA TRP A 243 -11.39 12.38 -12.70
C TRP A 243 -10.45 11.25 -12.29
N GLN A 244 -9.35 11.60 -11.61
CA GLN A 244 -8.45 10.66 -10.95
C GLN A 244 -8.26 11.05 -9.48
N TYR A 245 -8.38 10.07 -8.58
CA TYR A 245 -8.07 10.28 -7.17
C TYR A 245 -6.58 10.10 -6.91
N PHE A 246 -5.99 11.03 -6.18
CA PHE A 246 -4.56 11.08 -5.92
C PHE A 246 -4.23 11.70 -4.55
N GLY A 247 -2.97 11.59 -4.14
CA GLY A 247 -2.37 12.32 -3.05
C GLY A 247 -0.98 12.84 -3.41
N ILE A 248 -0.33 13.53 -2.48
CA ILE A 248 1.04 14.01 -2.65
C ILE A 248 2.03 13.13 -1.86
N PRO A 249 3.23 12.88 -2.39
CA PRO A 249 4.27 12.10 -1.71
C PRO A 249 5.09 12.97 -0.73
N LEU A 250 4.58 14.17 -0.42
CA LEU A 250 5.24 15.23 0.32
C LEU A 250 4.43 15.56 1.56
N ARG A 251 5.08 16.07 2.60
CA ARG A 251 4.37 16.55 3.81
C ARG A 251 3.35 17.64 3.46
N THR A 252 3.74 18.59 2.62
CA THR A 252 2.87 19.65 2.11
C THR A 252 3.27 20.08 0.69
N LEU A 253 2.32 20.66 -0.04
CA LEU A 253 2.55 21.27 -1.36
C LEU A 253 1.52 22.39 -1.58
N VAL A 254 1.97 23.59 -1.97
CA VAL A 254 1.06 24.66 -2.42
C VAL A 254 0.58 24.34 -3.84
N ALA A 255 -0.73 24.48 -4.10
CA ALA A 255 -1.33 24.02 -5.36
C ALA A 255 -0.75 24.69 -6.61
N ALA A 256 -0.51 26.01 -6.57
CA ALA A 256 0.16 26.72 -7.65
C ALA A 256 1.69 26.70 -7.46
N PRO A 257 2.48 26.58 -8.55
CA PRO A 257 2.04 26.49 -9.95
C PRO A 257 1.78 25.05 -10.45
N THR A 258 2.00 24.04 -9.62
CA THR A 258 2.01 22.61 -10.02
C THR A 258 0.75 22.18 -10.76
N PHE A 259 -0.42 22.64 -10.30
CA PHE A 259 -1.71 22.29 -10.91
C PHE A 259 -2.24 23.35 -11.88
N GLY A 260 -1.38 24.21 -12.44
CA GLY A 260 -1.76 25.18 -13.46
C GLY A 260 -2.54 24.55 -14.62
N GLY A 261 -3.73 25.08 -14.89
CA GLY A 261 -4.64 24.60 -15.93
C GLY A 261 -5.38 23.30 -15.62
N ALA A 262 -5.30 22.79 -14.39
CA ALA A 262 -6.07 21.64 -13.92
C ALA A 262 -7.09 22.06 -12.86
N TYR A 263 -8.18 21.31 -12.73
CA TYR A 263 -9.07 21.40 -11.59
C TYR A 263 -8.61 20.41 -10.53
N VAL A 264 -8.44 20.87 -9.30
CA VAL A 264 -8.12 20.03 -8.15
C VAL A 264 -9.16 20.27 -7.07
N ARG A 265 -9.69 19.19 -6.49
CA ARG A 265 -10.72 19.29 -5.45
C ARG A 265 -10.40 18.39 -4.28
N LYS A 266 -10.89 18.77 -3.11
CA LYS A 266 -10.86 17.96 -1.88
C LYS A 266 -12.27 17.50 -1.52
N PHE A 267 -12.36 16.32 -0.94
CA PHE A 267 -13.63 15.80 -0.44
C PHE A 267 -13.95 16.37 0.94
N ASN A 268 -15.18 16.85 1.14
CA ASN A 268 -15.73 17.29 2.41
C ASN A 268 -17.01 16.50 2.71
N GLU A 269 -16.89 15.56 3.63
CA GLU A 269 -18.00 14.70 4.08
C GLU A 269 -19.16 15.49 4.69
N THR A 270 -18.90 16.66 5.29
CA THR A 270 -19.91 17.47 5.98
C THR A 270 -20.72 18.37 5.05
N SER A 271 -20.29 18.52 3.80
CA SER A 271 -20.98 19.35 2.80
C SER A 271 -22.29 18.70 2.32
N GLY A 272 -23.18 19.50 1.73
CA GLY A 272 -24.44 19.01 1.14
C GLY A 272 -24.22 18.04 -0.03
N GLU A 273 -25.28 17.36 -0.45
CA GLU A 273 -25.28 16.32 -1.50
C GLU A 273 -24.47 16.70 -2.76
N TYR A 274 -24.66 17.91 -3.27
CA TYR A 274 -24.07 18.38 -4.52
C TYR A 274 -22.77 19.19 -4.34
N SER A 275 -22.21 19.24 -3.13
CA SER A 275 -21.04 20.08 -2.81
C SER A 275 -19.98 19.33 -1.99
N LYS A 276 -19.97 17.99 -2.08
CA LYS A 276 -18.95 17.15 -1.42
C LYS A 276 -17.54 17.39 -1.93
N TRP A 277 -17.38 17.89 -3.16
CA TRP A 277 -16.08 18.21 -3.74
C TRP A 277 -15.89 19.72 -3.79
N GLU A 278 -14.90 20.20 -3.04
CA GLU A 278 -14.55 21.62 -2.94
C GLU A 278 -13.30 21.90 -3.78
N GLU A 279 -13.40 22.85 -4.69
CA GLU A 279 -12.27 23.28 -5.53
C GLU A 279 -11.18 23.97 -4.70
N LEU A 280 -9.93 23.63 -5.00
CA LEU A 280 -8.76 24.25 -4.37
C LEU A 280 -8.35 25.51 -5.14
N ALA A 281 -8.13 26.60 -4.41
CA ALA A 281 -7.46 27.78 -4.93
C ALA A 281 -5.95 27.52 -5.10
N GLY A 282 -5.29 28.30 -5.96
CA GLY A 282 -3.84 28.18 -6.17
C GLY A 282 -2.99 28.41 -4.92
N THR A 283 -3.53 29.13 -3.93
CA THR A 283 -2.88 29.37 -2.62
C THR A 283 -3.13 28.27 -1.60
N ASP A 284 -4.04 27.33 -1.88
CA ASP A 284 -4.35 26.25 -0.96
C ASP A 284 -3.19 25.26 -0.86
N THR A 285 -3.04 24.67 0.32
CA THR A 285 -1.98 23.71 0.61
C THR A 285 -2.55 22.30 0.65
N LEU A 286 -2.01 21.44 -0.19
CA LEU A 286 -2.19 20.00 -0.12
C LEU A 286 -1.30 19.45 1.00
N VAL A 287 -1.77 18.40 1.69
CA VAL A 287 -1.08 17.76 2.82
C VAL A 287 -1.02 16.26 2.61
N SER A 288 -0.01 15.59 3.19
CA SER A 288 0.08 14.12 3.17
C SER A 288 -1.16 13.46 3.77
N PHE A 289 -1.39 12.20 3.41
CA PHE A 289 -2.49 11.30 3.82
C PHE A 289 -3.89 11.69 3.36
N ARG A 290 -4.15 12.96 3.04
CA ARG A 290 -5.41 13.40 2.44
C ARG A 290 -5.43 13.06 0.94
N GLY A 291 -6.57 12.58 0.48
CA GLY A 291 -6.81 12.36 -0.94
C GLY A 291 -7.57 13.52 -1.59
N TYR A 292 -7.33 13.68 -2.88
CA TYR A 292 -7.83 14.73 -3.75
C TYR A 292 -8.30 14.12 -5.07
N GLU A 293 -9.08 14.86 -5.86
CA GLU A 293 -9.34 14.52 -7.26
C GLU A 293 -8.73 15.57 -8.19
N VAL A 294 -8.26 15.13 -9.36
CA VAL A 294 -7.70 16.00 -10.40
C VAL A 294 -8.30 15.68 -11.77
N VAL A 295 -8.47 16.73 -12.57
CA VAL A 295 -8.70 16.62 -14.02
C VAL A 295 -8.03 17.79 -14.74
N GLN A 296 -7.52 17.54 -15.93
CA GLN A 296 -6.78 18.51 -16.74
C GLN A 296 -7.08 18.30 -18.24
N PRO A 297 -6.74 19.21 -19.16
CA PRO A 297 -7.06 19.06 -20.58
C PRO A 297 -6.59 17.73 -21.20
N GLU A 298 -5.34 17.32 -20.93
CA GLU A 298 -4.74 16.09 -21.47
C GLU A 298 -3.96 15.35 -20.37
N ALA A 299 -3.85 14.02 -20.52
CA ALA A 299 -3.02 13.20 -19.64
C ALA A 299 -1.57 13.74 -19.60
N LYS A 300 -1.01 13.90 -18.41
CA LYS A 300 0.32 14.52 -18.23
C LYS A 300 1.00 14.08 -16.95
N THR A 301 2.30 14.31 -16.88
CA THR A 301 3.10 14.11 -15.67
C THR A 301 3.15 15.38 -14.84
N TYR A 302 2.74 15.30 -13.58
CA TYR A 302 2.94 16.32 -12.57
C TYR A 302 4.29 16.12 -11.88
N VAL A 303 4.90 17.23 -11.45
CA VAL A 303 6.17 17.24 -10.72
C VAL A 303 5.94 17.86 -9.35
N PHE A 304 6.22 17.09 -8.31
CA PHE A 304 6.13 17.48 -6.92
C PHE A 304 7.53 17.68 -6.34
N GLN A 305 7.78 18.83 -5.73
CA GLN A 305 9.06 19.14 -5.10
C GLN A 305 8.87 19.54 -3.66
N GLY A 306 9.59 18.91 -2.74
CA GLY A 306 9.51 19.23 -1.33
C GLY A 306 10.04 18.12 -0.43
N ILE A 307 9.65 18.17 0.84
CA ILE A 307 10.01 17.18 1.84
C ILE A 307 9.12 15.95 1.70
N LEU A 308 9.73 14.79 1.48
CA LEU A 308 9.04 13.51 1.40
C LEU A 308 8.35 13.15 2.71
N GLU A 309 7.18 12.52 2.62
CA GLU A 309 6.52 11.90 3.76
C GLU A 309 7.11 10.51 4.02
N ASN A 310 7.39 10.21 5.29
CA ASN A 310 7.91 8.92 5.73
C ASN A 310 7.55 8.56 7.18
N GLY A 311 6.53 9.20 7.74
CA GLY A 311 6.00 8.88 9.06
C GLY A 311 4.84 7.91 9.01
N ASP A 312 4.66 7.14 10.09
CA ASP A 312 3.39 6.48 10.39
C ASP A 312 2.37 7.55 10.83
N ILE A 313 1.10 7.41 10.43
CA ILE A 313 0.03 8.29 10.95
C ILE A 313 -1.23 7.51 11.28
N THR A 314 -1.96 8.01 12.29
CA THR A 314 -3.35 7.65 12.52
C THR A 314 -4.23 8.83 12.08
N VAL A 315 -5.06 8.61 11.06
CA VAL A 315 -6.04 9.57 10.57
C VAL A 315 -7.36 9.38 11.31
N PRO A 316 -7.87 10.38 12.05
CA PRO A 316 -9.19 10.31 12.67
C PRO A 316 -10.29 10.45 11.62
N LEU A 317 -11.37 9.69 11.80
CA LEU A 317 -12.54 9.69 10.92
C LEU A 317 -13.81 10.05 11.70
N SER A 318 -14.67 10.84 11.05
CA SER A 318 -15.98 11.24 11.57
C SER A 318 -17.12 10.69 10.70
N LYS A 319 -18.34 10.71 11.23
CA LYS A 319 -19.55 10.40 10.48
C LYS A 319 -20.57 11.50 10.70
N SER A 320 -20.82 12.33 9.69
CA SER A 320 -21.83 13.37 9.74
C SER A 320 -23.24 12.78 9.71
N VAL A 321 -24.21 13.59 10.14
CA VAL A 321 -25.64 13.28 10.06
C VAL A 321 -26.24 13.54 8.67
N VAL A 322 -25.42 13.96 7.69
CA VAL A 322 -25.89 14.23 6.32
C VAL A 322 -25.96 12.91 5.57
N ASP A 323 -27.15 12.51 5.13
CA ASP A 323 -27.43 11.16 4.60
C ASP A 323 -26.52 10.74 3.41
N TYR A 324 -26.07 11.68 2.60
CA TYR A 324 -25.26 11.39 1.41
C TYR A 324 -23.79 11.20 1.74
N TYR A 325 -23.28 10.01 1.42
CA TYR A 325 -21.89 9.61 1.64
C TYR A 325 -21.40 9.79 3.09
N SER A 326 -22.35 9.73 4.05
CA SER A 326 -22.06 9.84 5.48
C SER A 326 -20.95 8.86 5.90
N GLY A 327 -19.94 9.40 6.58
CA GLY A 327 -18.79 8.64 7.08
C GLY A 327 -17.73 8.29 6.03
N GLN A 328 -17.89 8.67 4.76
CA GLN A 328 -16.84 8.47 3.76
C GLN A 328 -15.71 9.48 3.91
N HIS A 329 -14.47 9.03 3.76
CA HIS A 329 -13.28 9.90 3.72
C HIS A 329 -12.39 9.49 2.55
N VAL A 330 -11.88 10.47 1.82
CA VAL A 330 -10.92 10.25 0.73
C VAL A 330 -9.51 10.48 1.27
N LEU A 331 -8.74 9.41 1.34
CA LEU A 331 -7.33 9.40 1.74
C LEU A 331 -6.46 9.04 0.53
N ALA A 332 -5.14 9.08 0.70
CA ALA A 332 -4.22 8.65 -0.33
C ALA A 332 -2.95 8.05 0.27
N ASN A 333 -2.27 7.21 -0.51
CA ASN A 333 -0.93 6.74 -0.18
C ASN A 333 0.06 7.92 -0.33
N PRO A 334 0.65 8.47 0.75
CA PRO A 334 1.50 9.64 0.66
C PRO A 334 2.98 9.29 0.51
N TYR A 335 3.31 8.04 0.21
CA TYR A 335 4.69 7.60 0.07
C TYR A 335 5.05 7.44 -1.40
N THR A 336 6.35 7.41 -1.69
CA THR A 336 6.88 7.03 -3.01
C THR A 336 6.84 5.51 -3.22
N ALA A 337 6.50 4.73 -2.18
CA ALA A 337 6.35 3.28 -2.20
C ALA A 337 4.88 2.85 -2.08
N ALA A 338 4.58 1.58 -2.35
CA ALA A 338 3.24 1.02 -2.18
C ALA A 338 2.97 0.63 -0.73
N ILE A 339 1.70 0.75 -0.31
CA ILE A 339 1.22 0.33 1.02
C ILE A 339 0.24 -0.83 0.91
N LYS A 340 0.38 -1.83 1.75
CA LYS A 340 -0.56 -2.96 1.76
C LYS A 340 -1.74 -2.66 2.69
N VAL A 341 -2.94 -3.00 2.25
CA VAL A 341 -4.15 -2.86 3.08
C VAL A 341 -4.12 -3.84 4.26
N SER A 342 -3.47 -5.01 4.09
CA SER A 342 -3.26 -5.99 5.18
C SER A 342 -2.52 -5.42 6.38
N ASP A 343 -1.68 -4.41 6.17
CA ASP A 343 -0.80 -3.85 7.19
C ASP A 343 -1.44 -2.61 7.87
N MET A 344 -2.52 -2.08 7.29
CA MET A 344 -3.28 -0.98 7.88
C MET A 344 -4.01 -1.42 9.16
N THR A 345 -4.15 -0.49 10.11
CA THR A 345 -4.95 -0.73 11.32
C THR A 345 -6.19 0.16 11.30
N PHE A 346 -7.36 -0.47 11.35
CA PHE A 346 -8.65 0.21 11.40
C PHE A 346 -9.14 0.24 12.84
N GLY A 347 -9.42 1.44 13.36
CA GLY A 347 -9.91 1.62 14.72
C GLY A 347 -11.36 1.19 14.88
N SER A 348 -11.86 1.25 16.12
CA SER A 348 -13.29 1.11 16.40
C SER A 348 -14.12 2.06 15.53
N ASN A 349 -15.36 1.69 15.21
CA ASN A 349 -16.26 2.51 14.39
C ASN A 349 -15.76 2.78 12.96
N THR A 350 -14.92 1.90 12.42
CA THR A 350 -14.36 2.01 11.07
C THR A 350 -14.52 0.69 10.33
N GLU A 351 -14.94 0.77 9.08
CA GLU A 351 -14.95 -0.36 8.17
C GLU A 351 -13.51 -0.72 7.78
N ALA A 352 -13.09 -1.97 8.01
CA ALA A 352 -11.75 -2.47 7.71
C ALA A 352 -11.59 -2.86 6.24
N THR A 353 -12.07 -1.97 5.36
CA THR A 353 -12.12 -2.13 3.90
C THR A 353 -11.75 -0.82 3.24
N VAL A 354 -10.84 -0.90 2.27
CA VAL A 354 -10.46 0.24 1.43
C VAL A 354 -11.18 0.14 0.09
N TYR A 355 -11.66 1.27 -0.43
CA TYR A 355 -12.32 1.35 -1.73
C TYR A 355 -11.45 2.16 -2.70
N ILE A 356 -10.95 1.50 -3.75
CA ILE A 356 -10.08 2.14 -4.75
C ILE A 356 -10.93 2.60 -5.92
N TYR A 357 -10.89 3.91 -6.20
CA TYR A 357 -11.57 4.49 -7.36
C TYR A 357 -10.73 4.32 -8.63
N HIS A 358 -11.35 3.82 -9.68
CA HIS A 358 -10.77 3.79 -11.01
C HIS A 358 -11.13 5.07 -11.76
N SER A 359 -10.13 5.78 -12.27
CA SER A 359 -10.36 7.07 -12.93
C SER A 359 -11.39 6.96 -14.05
N GLY A 360 -12.31 7.90 -14.13
CA GLY A 360 -13.37 7.91 -15.12
C GLY A 360 -14.28 9.13 -14.98
N SER A 361 -15.25 9.22 -15.87
CA SER A 361 -16.25 10.28 -15.85
C SER A 361 -17.43 9.96 -14.93
N TYR A 362 -18.30 10.95 -14.70
CA TYR A 362 -19.58 10.69 -14.02
C TYR A 362 -20.48 9.77 -14.85
N ALA A 363 -20.35 9.78 -16.17
CA ALA A 363 -21.08 8.83 -16.99
C ALA A 363 -20.42 7.45 -17.02
N ASP A 364 -19.10 7.31 -16.90
CA ASP A 364 -18.41 6.02 -16.72
C ASP A 364 -18.88 5.33 -15.42
N TRP A 365 -19.11 6.12 -14.36
CA TRP A 365 -19.74 5.66 -13.12
C TRP A 365 -21.16 5.09 -13.33
N ASN A 366 -21.88 5.62 -14.32
CA ASN A 366 -23.25 5.25 -14.63
C ASN A 366 -23.37 4.19 -15.73
N VAL A 367 -22.39 4.08 -16.61
CA VAL A 367 -22.36 3.18 -17.76
C VAL A 367 -20.90 2.86 -18.10
N ASP A 368 -20.51 1.58 -18.11
CA ASP A 368 -19.22 1.14 -18.65
C ASP A 368 -19.26 1.18 -20.19
N LYS A 369 -18.73 2.26 -20.77
CA LYS A 369 -18.83 2.55 -22.21
C LYS A 369 -17.71 1.92 -23.06
N THR A 370 -16.69 1.30 -22.46
CA THR A 370 -15.43 0.99 -23.18
C THR A 370 -15.00 -0.48 -23.21
N HIS A 371 -15.90 -1.43 -22.92
CA HIS A 371 -15.64 -2.87 -23.03
C HIS A 371 -14.29 -3.32 -22.42
N GLY A 372 -14.07 -3.14 -21.11
CA GLY A 372 -12.97 -3.86 -20.47
C GLY A 372 -12.39 -3.27 -19.18
N ARG A 373 -12.75 -3.84 -18.02
CA ARG A 373 -11.90 -4.69 -17.16
C ARG A 373 -12.61 -5.00 -15.83
N LEU A 374 -12.24 -6.14 -15.23
CA LEU A 374 -12.93 -6.86 -14.15
C LEU A 374 -13.09 -6.08 -12.85
N GLY A 375 -14.26 -5.48 -12.57
CA GLY A 375 -14.48 -4.71 -11.33
C GLY A 375 -13.49 -3.55 -11.15
N THR A 376 -12.81 -3.17 -12.23
CA THR A 376 -11.84 -2.09 -12.37
C THR A 376 -12.21 -1.19 -13.56
N GLY A 377 -13.49 -1.20 -13.95
CA GLY A 377 -14.01 -0.37 -15.02
C GLY A 377 -13.79 1.10 -14.69
N ARG A 378 -13.66 1.95 -15.70
CA ARG A 378 -13.54 3.41 -15.49
C ARG A 378 -14.71 3.88 -14.64
N GLY A 379 -14.44 4.76 -13.68
CA GLY A 379 -15.49 5.27 -12.80
C GLY A 379 -16.01 4.28 -11.76
N GLN A 380 -15.47 3.07 -11.62
CA GLN A 380 -15.94 2.09 -10.62
C GLN A 380 -15.02 2.01 -9.39
N TYR A 381 -15.59 1.53 -8.27
CA TYR A 381 -14.85 1.21 -7.06
C TYR A 381 -14.50 -0.28 -6.96
N LEU A 382 -13.30 -0.56 -6.48
CA LEU A 382 -12.87 -1.89 -6.02
C LEU A 382 -12.79 -1.90 -4.49
N ALA A 383 -13.63 -2.70 -3.84
CA ALA A 383 -13.53 -2.97 -2.41
C ALA A 383 -12.38 -3.94 -2.12
N VAL A 384 -11.55 -3.59 -1.13
CA VAL A 384 -10.37 -4.34 -0.70
C VAL A 384 -10.43 -4.47 0.83
N PRO A 385 -11.11 -5.51 1.36
CA PRO A 385 -11.10 -5.82 2.79
C PRO A 385 -9.71 -6.21 3.27
N LYS A 386 -9.37 -5.85 4.51
CA LYS A 386 -8.03 -6.05 5.09
C LYS A 386 -7.52 -7.50 4.97
N ASN A 387 -8.37 -8.48 5.27
CA ASN A 387 -7.97 -9.88 5.40
C ASN A 387 -7.89 -10.61 4.05
N THR A 388 -8.58 -10.11 3.03
CA THR A 388 -8.52 -10.61 1.65
C THR A 388 -7.67 -9.72 0.74
N ALA A 389 -7.03 -8.68 1.30
CA ALA A 389 -6.29 -7.69 0.54
C ALA A 389 -5.15 -8.28 -0.30
N GLY A 390 -4.46 -9.30 0.22
CA GLY A 390 -3.38 -9.99 -0.50
C GLY A 390 -3.85 -10.65 -1.80
N GLU A 391 -5.12 -11.03 -1.88
CA GLU A 391 -5.73 -11.68 -3.04
C GLU A 391 -6.26 -10.66 -4.05
N ILE A 392 -6.98 -9.65 -3.54
CA ILE A 392 -7.65 -8.65 -4.37
C ILE A 392 -6.65 -7.60 -4.89
N LEU A 393 -5.67 -7.25 -4.06
CA LEU A 393 -4.68 -6.21 -4.32
C LEU A 393 -3.29 -6.62 -3.77
N PRO A 394 -2.66 -7.67 -4.32
CA PRO A 394 -1.37 -8.21 -3.84
C PRO A 394 -0.26 -7.16 -3.81
N GLY A 395 -0.26 -6.27 -4.81
CA GLY A 395 0.72 -5.19 -4.93
C GLY A 395 0.52 -4.01 -3.98
N GLY A 396 -0.56 -4.02 -3.19
CA GLY A 396 -0.96 -2.89 -2.36
C GLY A 396 -1.45 -1.69 -3.16
N ILE A 397 -1.73 -0.61 -2.45
CA ILE A 397 -2.12 0.70 -2.98
C ILE A 397 -0.84 1.38 -3.50
N PRO A 398 -0.71 1.65 -4.81
CA PRO A 398 0.47 2.29 -5.39
C PRO A 398 0.74 3.68 -4.81
N SER A 399 1.97 4.16 -4.96
CA SER A 399 2.34 5.52 -4.56
C SER A 399 1.38 6.58 -5.09
N MET A 400 0.99 7.52 -4.23
CA MET A 400 0.08 8.64 -4.51
C MET A 400 -1.33 8.24 -4.96
N GLN A 401 -1.70 6.96 -4.97
CA GLN A 401 -3.07 6.53 -5.32
C GLN A 401 -4.04 6.95 -4.22
N GLY A 402 -5.13 7.61 -4.61
CA GLY A 402 -6.24 7.94 -3.71
C GLY A 402 -7.19 6.76 -3.50
N PHE A 403 -7.78 6.68 -2.31
CA PHE A 403 -8.72 5.64 -1.92
C PHE A 403 -9.72 6.14 -0.87
N VAL A 404 -10.84 5.45 -0.72
CA VAL A 404 -11.92 5.80 0.21
C VAL A 404 -11.93 4.82 1.38
N VAL A 405 -12.16 5.35 2.58
CA VAL A 405 -12.44 4.59 3.81
C VAL A 405 -13.74 5.07 4.43
N ARG A 406 -14.36 4.23 5.28
CA ARG A 406 -15.69 4.51 5.85
C ARG A 406 -15.70 4.40 7.37
N ALA A 407 -16.14 5.47 8.03
CA ALA A 407 -16.51 5.44 9.43
C ALA A 407 -17.94 4.93 9.58
N THR A 408 -18.15 3.94 10.44
CA THR A 408 -19.48 3.38 10.74
C THR A 408 -20.19 4.20 11.82
N ALA A 409 -19.43 4.88 12.68
CA ALA A 409 -19.89 5.89 13.65
C ALA A 409 -18.79 6.95 13.88
N ASN A 410 -19.06 7.93 14.75
CA ASN A 410 -18.06 8.93 15.13
C ASN A 410 -16.87 8.30 15.88
N SER A 411 -15.74 9.02 15.89
CA SER A 411 -14.49 8.57 16.52
C SER A 411 -13.90 7.32 15.85
N GLY A 412 -14.07 7.19 14.53
CA GLY A 412 -13.35 6.22 13.72
C GLY A 412 -11.88 6.62 13.53
N SER A 413 -11.05 5.69 13.04
CA SER A 413 -9.67 5.99 12.66
C SER A 413 -9.08 4.94 11.73
N VAL A 414 -8.09 5.35 10.93
CA VAL A 414 -7.25 4.45 10.12
C VAL A 414 -5.79 4.82 10.35
N THR A 415 -4.97 3.82 10.65
CA THR A 415 -3.52 3.96 10.77
C THR A 415 -2.85 3.37 9.54
N ILE A 416 -2.03 4.20 8.89
CA ILE A 416 -1.28 3.84 7.69
C ILE A 416 0.20 3.77 8.11
N PRO A 417 0.79 2.56 8.18
CA PRO A 417 2.19 2.42 8.54
C PRO A 417 3.10 2.72 7.33
N TYR A 418 4.14 3.49 7.58
CA TYR A 418 5.35 3.55 6.78
C TYR A 418 6.10 2.21 6.92
N SER A 419 6.34 1.68 8.12
CA SER A 419 7.19 0.48 8.32
C SER A 419 6.92 -0.77 7.44
N SER A 420 5.74 -0.91 6.83
CA SER A 420 5.32 -2.04 5.99
C SER A 420 5.25 -1.77 4.47
N HIS A 421 6.11 -0.90 3.91
CA HIS A 421 6.11 -0.67 2.46
C HIS A 421 6.49 -1.88 1.63
N THR A 422 6.04 -1.80 0.38
CA THR A 422 6.56 -2.61 -0.70
C THR A 422 6.83 -1.78 -1.95
N ARG A 423 7.58 -2.37 -2.88
CA ARG A 423 7.80 -1.79 -4.21
C ARG A 423 6.47 -1.49 -4.90
N ASN A 424 6.41 -0.40 -5.65
CA ASN A 424 5.32 -0.22 -6.61
C ASN A 424 5.41 -1.32 -7.69
N VAL A 425 4.44 -2.23 -7.73
CA VAL A 425 4.34 -3.30 -8.76
C VAL A 425 3.25 -3.03 -9.78
N SER A 426 2.39 -2.04 -9.53
CA SER A 426 1.35 -1.56 -10.42
C SER A 426 1.46 -0.04 -10.59
N ALA A 427 1.07 0.47 -11.76
CA ALA A 427 0.83 1.90 -11.94
C ALA A 427 -0.35 2.33 -11.03
N GLN A 428 -0.58 3.64 -10.88
CA GLN A 428 -1.86 4.10 -10.35
C GLN A 428 -2.96 3.51 -11.25
N ARG A 429 -3.87 2.73 -10.66
CA ARG A 429 -4.78 1.69 -11.25
C ARG A 429 -4.32 0.24 -11.06
N VAL A 430 -5.26 -0.60 -10.65
CA VAL A 430 -4.97 -1.96 -10.21
C VAL A 430 -4.94 -2.93 -11.39
N LYS A 431 -3.88 -3.73 -11.47
CA LYS A 431 -3.88 -5.07 -12.09
C LYS A 431 -4.04 -6.09 -10.97
N SER A 432 -4.91 -7.08 -11.12
CA SER A 432 -4.83 -8.29 -10.30
C SER A 432 -3.62 -9.12 -10.75
N GLN A 433 -2.86 -9.65 -9.81
CA GLN A 433 -1.80 -10.64 -10.06
C GLN A 433 -2.11 -11.91 -9.25
N GLU A 434 -1.80 -13.06 -9.82
CA GLU A 434 -2.05 -14.37 -9.24
C GLU A 434 -0.96 -14.76 -8.25
N ASP A 435 -1.30 -14.85 -6.96
CA ASP A 435 -0.65 -15.73 -5.98
C ASP A 435 -1.65 -15.90 -4.83
N CYS A 436 -2.40 -17.00 -4.84
CA CYS A 436 -3.60 -17.18 -4.02
C CYS A 436 -3.47 -18.31 -2.99
N VAL A 437 -3.82 -18.01 -1.74
CA VAL A 437 -3.88 -18.97 -0.62
C VAL A 437 -5.32 -19.24 -0.19
N LEU A 438 -6.25 -18.28 -0.33
CA LEU A 438 -7.64 -18.44 0.12
C LEU A 438 -8.56 -19.05 -0.96
N PRO A 439 -9.28 -20.15 -0.67
CA PRO A 439 -10.28 -20.70 -1.57
C PRO A 439 -11.38 -19.68 -1.90
N HIS A 440 -11.61 -19.42 -3.18
CA HIS A 440 -12.61 -18.44 -3.60
C HIS A 440 -13.18 -18.69 -5.00
N LEU A 441 -14.37 -18.15 -5.23
CA LEU A 441 -14.95 -17.97 -6.57
C LEU A 441 -14.92 -16.49 -6.95
N THR A 442 -14.49 -16.21 -8.18
CA THR A 442 -14.68 -14.91 -8.80
C THR A 442 -15.81 -15.01 -9.82
N VAL A 443 -16.90 -14.29 -9.60
CA VAL A 443 -18.04 -14.29 -10.52
C VAL A 443 -18.05 -12.98 -11.29
N GLN A 444 -17.81 -13.08 -12.60
CA GLN A 444 -17.60 -11.96 -13.50
C GLN A 444 -18.78 -11.84 -14.46
N LEU A 445 -19.42 -10.68 -14.49
CA LEU A 445 -20.51 -10.36 -15.39
C LEU A 445 -19.98 -9.58 -16.60
N HIS A 446 -20.31 -10.05 -17.80
CA HIS A 446 -19.93 -9.41 -19.06
C HIS A 446 -21.18 -9.14 -19.91
N GLY A 447 -21.29 -7.93 -20.45
CA GLY A 447 -22.23 -7.52 -21.49
C GLY A 447 -21.52 -6.58 -22.46
N ASN A 448 -22.25 -6.00 -23.42
CA ASN A 448 -21.66 -5.03 -24.35
C ASN A 448 -21.29 -3.72 -23.63
N ASN A 449 -22.09 -3.28 -22.66
CA ASN A 449 -21.86 -2.05 -21.90
C ASN A 449 -21.73 -2.34 -20.40
N THR A 450 -21.29 -3.56 -20.07
CA THR A 450 -21.22 -4.05 -18.70
C THR A 450 -19.98 -4.91 -18.51
N MET A 451 -19.17 -4.54 -17.53
CA MET A 451 -18.22 -5.46 -16.92
C MET A 451 -18.25 -5.27 -15.41
N ASP A 452 -18.52 -6.34 -14.67
CA ASP A 452 -18.62 -6.27 -13.22
C ASP A 452 -18.17 -7.57 -12.55
N GLN A 453 -17.88 -7.53 -11.25
CA GLN A 453 -17.37 -8.67 -10.51
C GLN A 453 -17.84 -8.68 -9.05
N VAL A 454 -18.07 -9.89 -8.55
CA VAL A 454 -18.19 -10.21 -7.12
C VAL A 454 -17.19 -11.30 -6.75
N TRP A 455 -16.59 -11.15 -5.57
CA TRP A 455 -15.71 -12.14 -4.96
C TRP A 455 -16.47 -12.90 -3.86
N LEU A 456 -16.35 -14.23 -3.88
CA LEU A 456 -16.89 -15.11 -2.86
C LEU A 456 -15.73 -15.88 -2.24
N PHE A 457 -15.32 -15.50 -1.04
CA PHE A 457 -14.24 -16.17 -0.31
C PHE A 457 -14.82 -17.19 0.66
N HIS A 458 -14.11 -18.30 0.87
CA HIS A 458 -14.39 -19.20 1.97
C HIS A 458 -13.52 -18.88 3.19
N GLU A 459 -14.13 -18.62 4.34
CA GLU A 459 -13.47 -18.54 5.64
C GLU A 459 -14.38 -19.16 6.71
N PRO A 460 -13.99 -20.25 7.38
CA PRO A 460 -14.84 -20.94 8.35
C PRO A 460 -15.37 -20.06 9.49
N SER A 461 -14.65 -18.99 9.84
CA SER A 461 -15.02 -18.09 10.94
C SER A 461 -16.02 -17.00 10.57
N SER A 462 -16.35 -16.82 9.29
CA SER A 462 -17.25 -15.76 8.83
C SER A 462 -18.74 -16.16 8.87
N SER A 463 -19.61 -15.25 8.48
CA SER A 463 -21.06 -15.31 8.63
C SER A 463 -21.77 -14.82 7.36
N LYS A 464 -23.11 -14.71 7.42
CA LYS A 464 -23.91 -14.01 6.39
C LYS A 464 -24.18 -12.53 6.76
N PHE A 465 -23.66 -12.09 7.91
CA PHE A 465 -23.64 -10.69 8.33
C PHE A 465 -22.32 -10.05 7.93
N PHE A 466 -22.20 -8.74 8.11
CA PHE A 466 -21.00 -8.02 7.69
C PHE A 466 -19.82 -8.35 8.62
N ASP A 467 -18.88 -9.13 8.13
CA ASP A 467 -17.65 -9.50 8.83
C ASP A 467 -16.56 -8.45 8.56
N ASN A 468 -16.41 -7.53 9.50
CA ASN A 468 -15.51 -6.39 9.35
C ASN A 468 -14.05 -6.84 9.11
N GLY A 469 -13.49 -6.44 7.97
CA GLY A 469 -12.15 -6.83 7.53
C GLY A 469 -12.13 -7.98 6.53
N TRP A 470 -13.24 -8.70 6.38
CA TRP A 470 -13.44 -9.78 5.41
C TRP A 470 -14.38 -9.39 4.27
N ASP A 471 -15.39 -8.57 4.57
CA ASP A 471 -16.40 -8.16 3.60
C ASP A 471 -16.20 -6.74 3.08
N GLY A 472 -16.71 -6.51 1.87
CA GLY A 472 -16.69 -5.20 1.23
C GLY A 472 -18.01 -4.91 0.52
N TYR A 473 -18.64 -3.79 0.88
CA TYR A 473 -19.90 -3.38 0.25
C TYR A 473 -19.74 -3.11 -1.24
N LYS A 474 -20.80 -3.37 -1.98
CA LYS A 474 -20.91 -2.95 -3.36
C LYS A 474 -21.23 -1.45 -3.42
N ILE A 475 -20.35 -0.66 -4.02
CA ILE A 475 -20.66 0.74 -4.34
C ILE A 475 -21.16 0.80 -5.78
N ILE A 476 -22.46 1.10 -5.94
CA ILE A 476 -23.12 1.22 -7.24
C ILE A 476 -23.95 2.49 -7.30
N ASN A 477 -24.08 3.07 -8.50
CA ASN A 477 -25.18 3.99 -8.76
C ASN A 477 -26.48 3.20 -8.96
N SER A 478 -27.50 3.47 -8.16
CA SER A 478 -28.83 2.89 -8.39
C SER A 478 -29.41 3.30 -9.76
N ASN A 479 -29.06 4.48 -10.26
CA ASN A 479 -29.50 5.01 -11.55
C ASN A 479 -28.56 4.64 -12.72
N SER A 480 -27.49 3.86 -12.48
CA SER A 480 -26.59 3.39 -13.54
C SER A 480 -27.36 2.56 -14.56
N ALA A 481 -27.11 2.80 -15.86
CA ALA A 481 -27.64 1.99 -16.96
C ALA A 481 -26.77 0.75 -17.25
N SER A 482 -25.58 0.62 -16.64
CA SER A 482 -24.85 -0.65 -16.62
C SER A 482 -25.46 -1.63 -15.64
N ALA A 483 -25.39 -2.90 -16.02
CA ALA A 483 -25.73 -4.00 -15.14
C ALA A 483 -24.66 -4.18 -14.06
N ALA A 484 -25.02 -4.85 -12.96
CA ALA A 484 -24.10 -5.17 -11.88
C ALA A 484 -24.41 -6.55 -11.29
N ILE A 485 -23.39 -7.19 -10.74
CA ILE A 485 -23.50 -8.43 -9.98
C ILE A 485 -22.84 -8.27 -8.61
N TYR A 486 -23.55 -8.72 -7.58
CA TYR A 486 -23.10 -8.66 -6.19
C TYR A 486 -23.81 -9.71 -5.36
N ALA A 487 -23.21 -10.09 -4.23
CA ALA A 487 -23.86 -10.96 -3.27
C ALA A 487 -24.90 -10.15 -2.49
N ASN A 488 -26.10 -10.71 -2.34
CA ASN A 488 -27.16 -10.11 -1.55
C ASN A 488 -27.35 -10.97 -0.31
N GLU A 489 -26.79 -10.48 0.79
CA GLU A 489 -26.78 -11.13 2.09
C GLU A 489 -27.51 -10.25 3.12
N PRO A 490 -27.87 -10.78 4.31
CA PRO A 490 -28.37 -9.98 5.42
C PRO A 490 -27.51 -8.74 5.75
N ALA A 491 -26.20 -8.83 5.54
CA ALA A 491 -25.25 -7.73 5.63
C ALA A 491 -25.57 -6.53 4.71
N GLY A 492 -26.17 -6.80 3.54
CA GLY A 492 -26.39 -5.85 2.47
C GLY A 492 -25.86 -6.35 1.13
N ASP A 493 -25.63 -5.41 0.21
CA ASP A 493 -25.11 -5.69 -1.13
C ASP A 493 -23.58 -5.68 -1.09
N LEU A 494 -22.94 -6.83 -1.37
CA LEU A 494 -21.49 -7.04 -1.19
C LEU A 494 -20.76 -7.30 -2.51
N GLN A 495 -19.66 -6.58 -2.74
CA GLN A 495 -18.70 -6.85 -3.82
C GLN A 495 -17.71 -7.94 -3.40
N VAL A 496 -17.36 -7.98 -2.12
CA VAL A 496 -16.55 -9.03 -1.51
C VAL A 496 -17.38 -9.62 -0.39
N ASN A 497 -17.76 -10.89 -0.55
CA ASN A 497 -18.54 -11.65 0.41
C ASN A 497 -17.70 -12.83 0.88
N THR A 498 -17.36 -12.86 2.16
CA THR A 498 -16.59 -13.92 2.77
C THR A 498 -17.52 -14.77 3.61
N ILE A 499 -17.67 -16.05 3.28
CA ILE A 499 -18.69 -16.93 3.84
C ILE A 499 -18.09 -18.23 4.39
N ASN A 500 -18.70 -18.74 5.44
CA ASN A 500 -18.35 -20.02 6.03
C ASN A 500 -18.94 -21.22 5.27
N ASP A 501 -19.93 -21.00 4.41
CA ASP A 501 -20.61 -22.07 3.67
C ASP A 501 -21.08 -21.56 2.30
N PHE A 502 -20.72 -22.29 1.23
CA PHE A 502 -21.17 -22.00 -0.14
C PHE A 502 -22.60 -22.48 -0.43
N SER A 503 -23.30 -23.01 0.57
CA SER A 503 -24.69 -23.42 0.45
C SER A 503 -25.62 -22.19 0.39
N ASN A 504 -26.24 -21.99 -0.77
CA ASN A 504 -27.25 -20.97 -1.03
C ASN A 504 -26.77 -19.53 -0.84
N ILE A 505 -25.83 -19.12 -1.69
CA ILE A 505 -25.41 -17.72 -1.85
C ILE A 505 -26.28 -17.10 -2.95
N ASN A 506 -27.08 -16.09 -2.62
CA ASN A 506 -27.86 -15.38 -3.63
C ASN A 506 -27.01 -14.27 -4.25
N LEU A 507 -26.94 -14.26 -5.57
CA LEU A 507 -26.32 -13.18 -6.33
C LEU A 507 -27.43 -12.37 -7.00
N HIS A 508 -27.42 -11.08 -6.69
CA HIS A 508 -28.29 -10.11 -7.31
C HIS A 508 -27.72 -9.73 -8.67
N PHE A 509 -28.59 -9.70 -9.67
CA PHE A 509 -28.28 -9.17 -10.99
C PHE A 509 -29.08 -7.89 -11.17
N LYS A 510 -28.40 -6.75 -11.08
CA LYS A 510 -29.01 -5.47 -11.44
C LYS A 510 -29.00 -5.39 -12.96
N GLU A 511 -30.18 -5.23 -13.56
CA GLU A 511 -30.31 -5.13 -15.01
C GLU A 511 -29.68 -3.84 -15.54
N GLY A 512 -29.14 -3.92 -16.76
CA GLY A 512 -28.59 -2.80 -17.51
C GLY A 512 -29.25 -2.67 -18.88
N ILE A 513 -28.61 -1.91 -19.76
CA ILE A 513 -29.10 -1.66 -21.13
C ILE A 513 -28.81 -2.79 -22.12
N ASP A 514 -27.95 -3.75 -21.77
CA ASP A 514 -27.64 -4.86 -22.67
C ASP A 514 -28.77 -5.91 -22.66
N GLU A 515 -28.99 -6.56 -23.79
CA GLU A 515 -30.02 -7.61 -23.91
C GLU A 515 -29.48 -9.01 -23.57
N ALA A 516 -28.16 -9.20 -23.68
CA ALA A 516 -27.49 -10.46 -23.43
C ALA A 516 -26.23 -10.27 -22.60
N TYR A 517 -25.97 -11.23 -21.74
CA TYR A 517 -24.90 -11.23 -20.76
C TYR A 517 -24.24 -12.61 -20.66
N THR A 518 -23.02 -12.64 -20.13
CA THR A 518 -22.29 -13.86 -19.80
C THR A 518 -21.69 -13.75 -18.41
N ILE A 519 -22.00 -14.72 -17.56
CA ILE A 519 -21.28 -14.97 -16.31
C ILE A 519 -20.06 -15.83 -16.63
N LYS A 520 -18.89 -15.39 -16.18
CA LYS A 520 -17.67 -16.19 -16.09
C LYS A 520 -17.33 -16.40 -14.63
N ILE A 521 -17.36 -17.65 -14.17
CA ILE A 521 -16.96 -18.03 -12.81
C ILE A 521 -15.55 -18.59 -12.88
N ILE A 522 -14.61 -18.02 -12.13
CA ILE A 522 -13.26 -18.57 -11.94
C ILE A 522 -13.22 -19.23 -10.57
N ASN A 523 -12.83 -20.49 -10.51
CA ASN A 523 -12.69 -21.27 -9.29
C ASN A 523 -11.22 -21.39 -8.91
N LYS A 524 -10.86 -20.95 -7.70
CA LYS A 524 -9.52 -21.05 -7.15
C LYS A 524 -9.60 -21.80 -5.82
N ASN A 525 -9.11 -23.04 -5.80
CA ASN A 525 -8.99 -23.91 -4.62
C ASN A 525 -10.30 -24.25 -3.87
N VAL A 526 -11.48 -23.86 -4.37
CA VAL A 526 -12.77 -24.21 -3.72
C VAL A 526 -13.13 -25.67 -3.92
N GLY A 527 -12.67 -26.28 -5.01
CA GLY A 527 -12.90 -27.71 -5.30
C GLY A 527 -12.35 -28.68 -4.25
N GLU A 528 -11.39 -28.24 -3.42
CA GLU A 528 -10.89 -29.04 -2.29
C GLU A 528 -11.87 -29.09 -1.11
N LEU A 529 -12.71 -28.07 -0.96
CA LEU A 529 -13.67 -27.94 0.13
C LEU A 529 -15.05 -28.48 -0.27
N TYR A 530 -15.45 -28.20 -1.50
CA TYR A 530 -16.75 -28.58 -2.06
C TYR A 530 -16.53 -29.44 -3.30
N PRO A 531 -16.81 -30.76 -3.24
CA PRO A 531 -16.64 -31.66 -4.37
C PRO A 531 -17.48 -31.27 -5.60
N SER A 532 -18.57 -30.54 -5.38
CA SER A 532 -19.45 -30.05 -6.45
C SER A 532 -20.12 -28.76 -6.02
N LEU A 533 -20.15 -27.81 -6.94
CA LEU A 533 -20.87 -26.55 -6.82
C LEU A 533 -21.68 -26.30 -8.09
N TYR A 534 -22.77 -25.55 -7.94
CA TYR A 534 -23.70 -25.26 -9.02
C TYR A 534 -24.09 -23.79 -9.01
N LEU A 535 -24.18 -23.20 -10.20
CA LEU A 535 -24.86 -21.95 -10.47
C LEU A 535 -26.29 -22.28 -10.90
N ILE A 536 -27.27 -21.75 -10.18
CA ILE A 536 -28.69 -21.84 -10.52
C ILE A 536 -29.16 -20.48 -11.03
N ASP A 537 -29.71 -20.45 -12.24
CA ASP A 537 -30.50 -19.32 -12.75
C ASP A 537 -31.96 -19.52 -12.32
N LEU A 538 -32.40 -18.73 -11.35
CA LEU A 538 -33.75 -18.78 -10.76
C LEU A 538 -34.82 -18.26 -11.71
N TYR A 539 -34.45 -17.58 -12.81
CA TYR A 539 -35.41 -17.09 -13.79
C TYR A 539 -35.75 -18.15 -14.84
N GLU A 540 -34.73 -18.88 -15.30
CA GLU A 540 -34.82 -19.90 -16.34
C GLU A 540 -34.96 -21.32 -15.77
N ASN A 541 -34.88 -21.45 -14.44
CA ASN A 541 -34.79 -22.72 -13.72
C ASN A 541 -33.67 -23.64 -14.24
N LYS A 542 -32.49 -23.06 -14.51
CA LYS A 542 -31.37 -23.76 -15.13
C LYS A 542 -30.23 -23.95 -14.14
N VAL A 543 -29.79 -25.19 -13.99
CA VAL A 543 -28.63 -25.57 -13.16
C VAL A 543 -27.41 -25.76 -14.05
N THR A 544 -26.31 -25.13 -13.68
CA THR A 544 -25.02 -25.24 -14.36
C THR A 544 -23.96 -25.66 -13.34
N ALA A 545 -23.32 -26.80 -13.55
CA ALA A 545 -22.20 -27.22 -12.69
C ALA A 545 -21.02 -26.26 -12.83
N ILE A 546 -20.44 -25.86 -11.71
CA ILE A 546 -19.24 -25.03 -11.65
C ILE A 546 -18.02 -25.95 -11.76
N GLN A 547 -17.23 -25.74 -12.80
CA GLN A 547 -16.00 -26.47 -13.09
C GLN A 547 -14.87 -26.10 -12.11
N SER A 548 -13.82 -26.93 -12.11
CA SER A 548 -12.67 -26.76 -11.22
C SER A 548 -11.82 -25.52 -11.53
N ASP A 549 -11.90 -24.99 -12.75
CA ASP A 549 -11.12 -23.84 -13.21
C ASP A 549 -11.99 -22.64 -13.62
N THR A 550 -12.77 -22.75 -14.70
CA THR A 550 -13.56 -21.66 -15.26
C THR A 550 -14.86 -22.19 -15.84
N THR A 551 -15.98 -21.54 -15.52
CA THR A 551 -17.30 -21.85 -16.05
C THR A 551 -17.91 -20.64 -16.74
N TYR A 552 -18.56 -20.84 -17.88
CA TYR A 552 -19.28 -19.80 -18.60
C TYR A 552 -20.78 -20.10 -18.63
N TYR A 553 -21.60 -19.08 -18.39
CA TYR A 553 -23.05 -19.16 -18.48
C TYR A 553 -23.61 -17.91 -19.16
N SER A 554 -24.19 -18.06 -20.34
CA SER A 554 -24.83 -16.96 -21.06
C SER A 554 -26.33 -16.92 -20.81
N PHE A 555 -26.86 -15.70 -20.72
CA PHE A 555 -28.26 -15.45 -20.42
C PHE A 555 -28.74 -14.13 -21.02
N THR A 556 -30.05 -13.97 -21.17
CA THR A 556 -30.66 -12.71 -21.61
C THR A 556 -31.26 -11.95 -20.44
N LYS A 557 -31.38 -10.64 -20.57
CA LYS A 557 -32.09 -9.76 -19.63
C LYS A 557 -33.46 -10.35 -19.20
N GLY A 558 -33.84 -10.08 -17.94
CA GLY A 558 -35.09 -10.57 -17.36
C GLY A 558 -36.35 -9.87 -17.89
N TYR A 559 -37.50 -10.42 -17.52
CA TYR A 559 -38.82 -9.83 -17.78
C TYR A 559 -39.35 -9.14 -16.52
N ALA A 560 -40.20 -8.11 -16.69
CA ALA A 560 -40.84 -7.41 -15.56
C ALA A 560 -41.60 -8.36 -14.61
N ASN A 561 -41.56 -8.07 -13.31
CA ASN A 561 -42.18 -8.81 -12.19
C ASN A 561 -41.40 -10.05 -11.70
N LYS A 562 -40.07 -10.06 -11.81
CA LYS A 562 -39.23 -11.13 -11.26
C LYS A 562 -38.23 -10.58 -10.23
N SER A 563 -37.79 -11.42 -9.29
CA SER A 563 -36.88 -11.00 -8.21
C SER A 563 -35.48 -10.72 -8.72
N ASN A 564 -34.91 -9.55 -8.42
CA ASN A 564 -33.55 -9.23 -8.84
C ASN A 564 -32.46 -10.20 -8.31
N ASN A 565 -32.77 -11.04 -7.32
CA ASN A 565 -31.95 -12.18 -6.94
C ASN A 565 -32.12 -13.31 -7.98
N ARG A 566 -31.42 -13.16 -9.10
CA ARG A 566 -31.53 -14.07 -10.25
C ARG A 566 -30.69 -15.32 -10.11
N PHE A 567 -29.50 -15.22 -9.53
CA PHE A 567 -28.55 -16.33 -9.51
C PHE A 567 -28.34 -16.84 -8.10
N ARG A 568 -28.08 -18.14 -7.97
CA ARG A 568 -27.72 -18.76 -6.70
C ARG A 568 -26.54 -19.69 -6.88
N ILE A 569 -25.54 -19.60 -6.02
CA ILE A 569 -24.49 -20.61 -5.91
C ILE A 569 -24.86 -21.55 -4.77
N THR A 570 -24.73 -22.85 -5.01
CA THR A 570 -25.10 -23.89 -4.04
C THR A 570 -24.30 -25.17 -4.24
N THR A 571 -24.29 -26.01 -3.21
CA THR A 571 -23.66 -27.33 -3.17
C THR A 571 -24.59 -28.45 -3.67
N ASN A 572 -25.90 -28.18 -3.78
CA ASN A 572 -26.90 -29.16 -4.23
C ASN A 572 -27.33 -28.90 -5.69
N SER A 573 -27.32 -29.94 -6.52
CA SER A 573 -27.83 -29.90 -7.90
C SER A 573 -29.35 -29.95 -7.99
N GLU A 574 -30.02 -30.42 -6.93
CA GLU A 574 -31.47 -30.53 -6.92
C GLU A 574 -32.09 -29.13 -6.89
N PHE A 575 -32.99 -28.90 -7.85
CA PHE A 575 -33.99 -27.85 -7.72
C PHE A 575 -34.91 -28.27 -6.56
N ASP A 576 -34.55 -27.93 -5.33
CA ASP A 576 -35.58 -27.78 -4.31
C ASP A 576 -36.61 -26.84 -4.94
N ILE A 577 -37.85 -27.30 -5.08
CA ILE A 577 -38.96 -26.50 -5.60
C ILE A 577 -38.90 -25.20 -4.82
N VAL A 578 -38.35 -24.16 -5.45
CA VAL A 578 -38.11 -22.89 -4.77
C VAL A 578 -39.49 -22.49 -4.31
N SER A 579 -39.67 -22.47 -3.00
CA SER A 579 -40.90 -21.96 -2.41
C SER A 579 -41.17 -20.65 -3.15
N ASN A 580 -42.30 -20.55 -3.84
CA ASN A 580 -42.67 -19.34 -4.60
C ASN A 580 -42.97 -18.16 -3.65
N GLN A 581 -42.58 -18.31 -2.39
CA GLN A 581 -42.62 -17.37 -1.30
C GLN A 581 -41.60 -16.26 -1.58
N LEU A 582 -42.14 -15.11 -1.94
CA LEU A 582 -41.36 -13.91 -2.26
C LEU A 582 -40.92 -13.14 -1.00
N ILE A 583 -41.28 -13.62 0.20
CA ILE A 583 -40.84 -13.04 1.47
C ILE A 583 -40.39 -14.15 2.42
N HIS A 584 -39.11 -14.17 2.77
CA HIS A 584 -38.59 -15.10 3.77
C HIS A 584 -38.47 -14.42 5.12
N ILE A 585 -38.91 -15.11 6.17
CA ILE A 585 -38.87 -14.63 7.55
C ILE A 585 -38.21 -15.70 8.41
N TYR A 586 -37.10 -15.35 9.04
CA TYR A 586 -36.38 -16.24 9.94
C TYR A 586 -35.69 -15.46 11.05
N SER A 587 -35.18 -16.19 12.05
CA SER A 587 -34.34 -15.61 13.11
C SER A 587 -32.95 -16.20 13.06
N THR A 588 -31.94 -15.36 13.28
CA THR A 588 -30.54 -15.74 13.47
C THR A 588 -30.15 -15.48 14.92
N ASP A 589 -29.23 -16.28 15.46
CA ASP A 589 -28.75 -16.21 16.86
C ASP A 589 -29.84 -16.18 17.93
N GLN A 590 -31.03 -16.70 17.58
CA GLN A 590 -32.23 -16.77 18.41
C GLN A 590 -32.82 -15.42 18.86
N TYR A 591 -32.29 -14.25 18.49
CA TYR A 591 -32.95 -12.95 18.77
C TYR A 591 -32.90 -11.91 17.65
N HIS A 592 -32.14 -12.15 16.58
CA HIS A 592 -32.08 -11.29 15.41
C HIS A 592 -33.14 -11.73 14.39
N VAL A 593 -34.12 -10.87 14.10
CA VAL A 593 -35.13 -11.15 13.07
C VAL A 593 -34.61 -10.70 11.73
N VAL A 594 -34.74 -11.55 10.71
CA VAL A 594 -34.39 -11.23 9.33
C VAL A 594 -35.61 -11.44 8.44
N VAL A 595 -35.96 -10.41 7.67
CA VAL A 595 -37.01 -10.45 6.65
C VAL A 595 -36.37 -10.15 5.30
N GLN A 596 -36.39 -11.12 4.39
CA GLN A 596 -35.94 -10.96 3.01
C GLN A 596 -37.14 -10.68 2.12
N ASN A 597 -37.19 -9.50 1.50
CA ASN A 597 -38.20 -9.14 0.52
C ASN A 597 -37.65 -9.37 -0.90
N LEU A 598 -38.02 -10.48 -1.53
CA LEU A 598 -37.62 -10.82 -2.89
C LEU A 598 -38.50 -10.13 -3.96
N THR A 599 -39.51 -9.35 -3.57
CA THR A 599 -40.38 -8.65 -4.52
C THR A 599 -39.74 -7.39 -5.11
N GLU A 600 -40.26 -6.92 -6.25
CA GLU A 600 -39.91 -5.62 -6.84
C GLU A 600 -40.60 -4.42 -6.15
N LYS A 601 -41.37 -4.65 -5.08
CA LYS A 601 -42.13 -3.60 -4.40
C LYS A 601 -41.59 -3.37 -3.00
N ASN A 602 -41.53 -2.09 -2.62
CA ASN A 602 -41.37 -1.74 -1.22
C ASN A 602 -42.59 -2.23 -0.43
N GLY A 603 -42.36 -2.54 0.83
CA GLY A 603 -43.31 -3.12 1.74
C GLY A 603 -43.07 -2.68 3.17
N HIS A 604 -43.70 -3.39 4.10
CA HIS A 604 -43.44 -3.23 5.52
C HIS A 604 -43.57 -4.57 6.23
N CYS A 605 -42.86 -4.73 7.34
CA CYS A 605 -43.10 -5.79 8.29
C CYS A 605 -43.49 -5.22 9.64
N ALA A 606 -44.42 -5.90 10.31
CA ALA A 606 -44.84 -5.61 11.67
C ALA A 606 -44.62 -6.85 12.53
N VAL A 607 -44.03 -6.65 13.71
CA VAL A 607 -43.75 -7.70 14.68
C VAL A 607 -44.73 -7.59 15.83
N TYR A 608 -45.41 -8.69 16.15
CA TYR A 608 -46.39 -8.78 17.22
C TYR A 608 -45.95 -9.82 18.26
N ASP A 609 -46.28 -9.60 19.53
CA ASP A 609 -46.27 -10.68 20.51
C ASP A 609 -47.46 -11.63 20.30
N ILE A 610 -47.48 -12.75 21.02
CA ILE A 610 -48.57 -13.75 20.94
C ILE A 610 -49.95 -13.21 21.35
N SER A 611 -50.01 -12.06 22.04
CA SER A 611 -51.27 -11.41 22.40
C SER A 611 -51.77 -10.45 21.32
N GLY A 612 -51.01 -10.26 20.24
CA GLY A 612 -51.33 -9.37 19.13
C GLY A 612 -50.89 -7.93 19.35
N ARG A 613 -50.10 -7.63 20.40
CA ARG A 613 -49.55 -6.30 20.63
C ARG A 613 -48.36 -6.07 19.68
N LEU A 614 -48.37 -4.94 18.97
CA LEU A 614 -47.30 -4.51 18.08
C LEU A 614 -46.04 -4.16 18.90
N LEU A 615 -44.91 -4.77 18.56
CA LEU A 615 -43.61 -4.55 19.18
C LEU A 615 -42.76 -3.58 18.35
N GLN A 616 -42.63 -3.82 17.06
CA GLN A 616 -41.84 -3.00 16.12
C GLN A 616 -42.45 -3.03 14.72
N GLN A 617 -42.13 -2.03 13.90
CA GLN A 617 -42.49 -1.97 12.49
C GLN A 617 -41.31 -1.43 11.68
N HIS A 618 -41.04 -2.06 10.54
CA HIS A 618 -39.93 -1.70 9.66
C HIS A 618 -40.38 -1.61 8.20
N VAL A 619 -39.73 -0.75 7.43
CA VAL A 619 -39.92 -0.67 5.97
C VAL A 619 -39.11 -1.77 5.30
N LEU A 620 -39.72 -2.50 4.38
CA LEU A 620 -39.04 -3.49 3.54
C LEU A 620 -38.72 -2.84 2.20
N GLN A 621 -37.46 -2.75 1.84
CA GLN A 621 -37.07 -2.33 0.49
C GLN A 621 -37.23 -3.49 -0.50
N ALA A 622 -37.59 -3.19 -1.74
CA ALA A 622 -37.67 -4.17 -2.82
C ALA A 622 -36.31 -4.89 -3.00
N GLY A 623 -36.32 -6.22 -3.12
CA GLY A 623 -35.14 -7.04 -3.36
C GLY A 623 -34.08 -7.05 -2.25
N LYS A 624 -34.43 -6.64 -1.01
CA LYS A 624 -33.47 -6.48 0.10
C LYS A 624 -33.85 -7.23 1.36
N TYR A 625 -32.85 -7.42 2.23
CA TYR A 625 -33.05 -7.84 3.60
C TYR A 625 -33.38 -6.66 4.50
N THR A 626 -34.11 -6.94 5.56
CA THR A 626 -34.34 -6.04 6.69
C THR A 626 -34.09 -6.86 7.94
N SER A 627 -33.05 -6.51 8.68
CA SER A 627 -32.67 -7.17 9.93
C SER A 627 -32.75 -6.19 11.09
N PHE A 628 -33.22 -6.67 12.23
CA PHE A 628 -33.38 -5.85 13.44
C PHE A 628 -33.46 -6.71 14.69
N ASP A 629 -33.20 -6.07 15.82
CA ASP A 629 -33.13 -6.70 17.13
C ASP A 629 -34.42 -6.42 17.89
N LEU A 630 -34.94 -7.44 18.55
CA LEU A 630 -36.05 -7.28 19.49
C LEU A 630 -35.50 -7.03 20.88
N ASP A 631 -34.96 -5.82 21.05
CA ASP A 631 -34.39 -5.38 22.32
C ASP A 631 -35.39 -5.57 23.48
N ASN A 632 -34.98 -6.37 24.47
CA ASN A 632 -35.72 -6.65 25.71
C ASN A 632 -37.01 -7.48 25.55
N TYR A 633 -37.15 -8.28 24.49
CA TYR A 633 -38.23 -9.26 24.36
C TYR A 633 -37.69 -10.70 24.35
N VAL A 634 -38.29 -11.58 25.15
CA VAL A 634 -38.03 -13.03 25.14
C VAL A 634 -39.38 -13.73 25.03
N GLY A 635 -39.51 -14.63 24.07
CA GLY A 635 -40.75 -15.35 23.81
C GLY A 635 -41.05 -15.51 22.33
N ILE A 636 -42.25 -15.98 22.02
CA ILE A 636 -42.69 -16.16 20.63
C ILE A 636 -43.15 -14.81 20.07
N VAL A 637 -42.77 -14.52 18.83
CA VAL A 637 -43.29 -13.39 18.05
C VAL A 637 -43.91 -13.86 16.74
N LEU A 638 -44.84 -13.06 16.24
CA LEU A 638 -45.42 -13.18 14.90
C LEU A 638 -44.92 -12.01 14.07
N VAL A 639 -44.19 -12.29 13.00
CA VAL A 639 -43.72 -11.29 12.06
C VAL A 639 -44.60 -11.37 10.83
N ARG A 640 -45.35 -10.31 10.53
CA ARG A 640 -46.16 -10.21 9.32
C ARG A 640 -45.50 -9.24 8.36
N ALA A 641 -45.20 -9.70 7.14
CA ALA A 641 -44.56 -8.92 6.11
C ALA A 641 -45.47 -8.82 4.87
N ILE A 642 -45.54 -7.61 4.30
CA ILE A 642 -46.40 -7.29 3.16
C ILE A 642 -45.57 -6.48 2.16
N ALA A 643 -45.46 -6.97 0.92
CA ALA A 643 -44.82 -6.26 -0.19
C ALA A 643 -45.56 -6.55 -1.51
N GLY A 644 -46.19 -5.53 -2.09
CA GLY A 644 -47.09 -5.71 -3.23
C GLY A 644 -48.24 -6.67 -2.89
N ASN A 645 -48.36 -7.76 -3.66
CA ASN A 645 -49.35 -8.82 -3.42
C ASN A 645 -48.84 -9.95 -2.52
N ALA A 646 -47.55 -9.97 -2.18
CA ALA A 646 -46.97 -10.98 -1.30
C ALA A 646 -47.26 -10.64 0.15
N VAL A 647 -47.83 -11.61 0.88
CA VAL A 647 -48.13 -11.50 2.31
C VAL A 647 -47.64 -12.77 2.98
N GLU A 648 -46.70 -12.62 3.92
CA GLU A 648 -46.11 -13.74 4.65
C GLU A 648 -46.18 -13.49 6.15
N THR A 649 -46.37 -14.55 6.92
CA THR A 649 -46.38 -14.48 8.38
C THR A 649 -45.50 -15.59 8.95
N GLY A 650 -44.41 -15.18 9.61
CA GLY A 650 -43.48 -16.09 10.28
C GLY A 650 -43.71 -16.10 11.79
N LYS A 651 -43.62 -17.27 12.40
CA LYS A 651 -43.62 -17.44 13.85
C LYS A 651 -42.19 -17.74 14.30
N LEU A 652 -41.61 -16.85 15.09
CA LEU A 652 -40.22 -16.97 15.55
C LEU A 652 -40.18 -17.10 17.07
N LEU A 653 -39.22 -17.87 17.57
CA LEU A 653 -38.95 -17.97 19.00
C LEU A 653 -37.71 -17.14 19.31
N ILE A 654 -37.91 -16.08 20.10
CA ILE A 654 -36.86 -15.15 20.52
C ILE A 654 -36.31 -15.59 21.88
N ARG A 655 -35.01 -15.84 21.94
CA ARG A 655 -34.23 -16.24 23.12
C ARG A 655 -32.93 -15.45 23.14
N ARG A 656 -32.44 -15.14 24.33
CA ARG A 656 -31.10 -14.59 24.55
C ARG A 656 -30.20 -15.65 25.16
#